data_AF-A0A3L7VHI9-F1
#
_entry.id   AF-A0A3L7VHI9-F1
#
_cell.length_a   1.000
_cell.length_b   1.000
_cell.length_c   1.000
_cell.angle_alpha   90.00
_cell.angle_beta   90.00
_cell.angle_gamma   90.00
#
_symmetry.space_group_name_H-M   'P 1'
#
loop_
_entity.id
_entity.type
_entity.pdbx_description
1 polymer ?
#
loop_
_entity_poly.entity_id
_entity_poly.type
_entity_poly.pdbx_seq_one_letter_code
_entity_poly.pdbx_strand_id
1 'polypeptide(L)'
;YTLSNTPSVLGQESALKVSEALGLEEALALAGENRSELEKVLSGVQASQRESAEFLIANMPPRDLKSLKADFLLSEIEQAHDALQKAPWKDKIPKEIFLNNILPYVNINERRDTWRKDFRERFAPLIEGATTPAQAAAMINQKLFPLVKVKYSTQRAKADQSPYESLQSGLASCTGLSVLLIDACRSLAIPARFVGTPLWSDNSGNHSWVEIWDDSWHFTGAAEPSGDQLDQAWFIGRASTAKRDDLKHAIYAVSFQRTPLRFPMVWDRSIDYISAVNVTDRYTNIGLKIPEGTQMVSFRALDAMSSQRLVAGLKVFDQANQLVAEGKTKNDSFDANDHLHFYLQQGAKYRVEFEAQGQKHQEDLAVADRSVLVDWKASLKANDTPSSNKPSEAGPLEDLKAYLKSPIDVRGPLADQTFSSQALTLEQAQAAEKLLVDEHMARLREARSEEFKQKSIELGGLKMPFGYTVFGEKPANGRSLYISMHGGGGAPAQVNDGQWENQKRLYKLDEGVYVAPRAPTNTWNLWHEGHIDGLFDRLIEDFVLFEDVDPDKVYLMGYSAGGDGVYQLAPRMADRFAAAAMMAGHPNETSPLGLRNLPFTIHMGEKDGAYNRNQTATTWKNLLADLQSKDPNGYEHFVKLHAGKPHWMDRQDAEALPWMKAFTRQRYPERIVWKQDDIIGRRFYWLGTDGQIPDRALAVVQRDAQKFSVEESDLKELTIYLKDDFVNCDQPIAVAWKGQEVYSGTPKRTIATLGETLRRGDPKGAYFAKITMKNPEESVSK
;
A
#
# COMPACT_ATOMS: atom_id res chain seq x y z
N TYR A 1 3.29 1.44 64.20
CA TYR A 1 2.29 2.44 64.63
C TYR A 1 2.89 3.80 64.31
N THR A 2 2.39 4.68 63.44
CA THR A 2 1.02 4.92 62.94
C THR A 2 1.11 5.96 61.80
N LEU A 3 0.36 5.72 60.73
CA LEU A 3 -0.33 6.64 59.80
C LEU A 3 0.20 8.07 59.56
N SER A 4 0.37 8.41 58.27
CA SER A 4 -0.03 9.73 57.74
C SER A 4 -0.43 9.68 56.25
N ASN A 5 -1.74 9.75 56.02
CA ASN A 5 -2.50 10.38 54.93
C ASN A 5 -1.97 10.43 53.49
N THR A 6 -2.71 9.74 52.61
CA THR A 6 -3.07 10.27 51.27
C THR A 6 -4.54 9.93 51.00
N PRO A 7 -5.40 10.90 50.58
CA PRO A 7 -6.83 10.66 50.35
C PRO A 7 -7.18 10.30 48.89
N SER A 8 -8.10 9.33 48.80
CA SER A 8 -9.09 8.97 47.76
C SER A 8 -8.80 9.23 46.26
N VAL A 9 -8.76 8.12 45.51
CA VAL A 9 -9.28 8.06 44.13
C VAL A 9 -10.31 6.94 44.06
N LEU A 10 -11.57 7.27 44.38
CA LEU A 10 -12.73 6.59 43.82
C LEU A 10 -13.00 7.30 42.49
N GLY A 11 -12.75 6.62 41.37
CA GLY A 11 -13.00 7.18 40.05
C GLY A 11 -12.17 6.64 38.90
N GLN A 12 -11.76 5.36 38.92
CA GLN A 12 -11.29 4.64 37.72
C GLN A 12 -11.71 3.15 37.80
N GLU A 13 -13.00 2.90 38.02
CA GLU A 13 -13.64 1.62 37.68
C GLU A 13 -14.60 1.82 36.50
N SER A 14 -14.07 2.17 35.34
CA SER A 14 -14.75 1.93 34.06
C SER A 14 -13.76 1.99 32.90
N ALA A 15 -13.12 0.86 32.59
CA ALA A 15 -12.73 0.43 31.23
C ALA A 15 -11.65 -0.66 31.32
N LEU A 16 -12.05 -1.87 31.68
CA LEU A 16 -11.38 -3.12 31.29
C LEU A 16 -12.37 -4.24 31.60
N LYS A 17 -13.44 -4.33 30.79
CA LYS A 17 -14.26 -5.54 30.80
C LYS A 17 -13.46 -6.64 30.12
N VAL A 18 -13.10 -7.62 30.95
CA VAL A 18 -12.54 -8.93 30.61
C VAL A 18 -13.33 -9.54 29.44
N SER A 19 -12.64 -9.92 28.36
CA SER A 19 -13.24 -10.59 27.20
C SER A 19 -13.34 -12.10 27.44
N GLU A 20 -14.35 -12.52 28.19
CA GLU A 20 -14.84 -13.91 28.13
C GLU A 20 -15.55 -14.12 26.78
N ALA A 21 -15.74 -15.39 26.36
CA ALA A 21 -16.60 -15.69 25.21
C ALA A 21 -17.96 -15.01 25.42
N LEU A 22 -18.54 -14.40 24.38
CA LEU A 22 -19.91 -13.91 24.51
C LEU A 22 -20.78 -15.12 24.86
N GLY A 23 -21.68 -14.95 25.84
CA GLY A 23 -22.78 -15.89 25.97
C GLY A 23 -23.52 -15.97 24.63
N LEU A 24 -24.02 -17.15 24.25
CA LEU A 24 -24.76 -17.33 22.99
C LEU A 24 -25.84 -16.24 22.80
N GLU A 25 -26.57 -15.92 23.87
CA GLU A 25 -27.60 -14.87 23.85
C GLU A 25 -27.03 -13.48 23.61
N GLU A 26 -25.85 -13.17 24.14
CA GLU A 26 -25.18 -11.89 23.91
C GLU A 26 -24.73 -11.75 22.44
N ALA A 27 -24.21 -12.84 21.85
CA ALA A 27 -23.89 -12.88 20.43
C ALA A 27 -25.14 -12.71 19.54
N LEU A 28 -26.25 -13.38 19.90
CA LEU A 28 -27.55 -13.21 19.21
C LEU A 28 -28.09 -11.78 19.34
N ALA A 29 -27.92 -11.13 20.49
CA ALA A 29 -28.32 -9.75 20.67
C ALA A 29 -27.51 -8.79 19.77
N LEU A 30 -26.19 -9.02 19.65
CA LEU A 30 -25.31 -8.20 18.80
C LEU A 30 -25.58 -8.35 17.29
N ALA A 31 -26.24 -9.43 16.87
CA ALA A 31 -26.62 -9.68 15.48
C ALA A 31 -27.69 -8.71 14.97
N GLY A 32 -28.45 -8.05 15.84
CA GLY A 32 -29.52 -7.13 15.46
C GLY A 32 -30.56 -7.80 14.56
N GLU A 33 -30.86 -7.19 13.41
CA GLU A 33 -31.83 -7.73 12.44
C GLU A 33 -31.44 -9.14 11.91
N ASN A 34 -30.15 -9.48 11.92
CA ASN A 34 -29.66 -10.77 11.45
C ASN A 34 -29.80 -11.89 12.50
N ARG A 35 -30.30 -11.60 13.71
CA ARG A 35 -30.57 -12.61 14.76
C ARG A 35 -31.40 -13.79 14.24
N SER A 36 -32.42 -13.49 13.42
CA SER A 36 -33.29 -14.52 12.86
C SER A 36 -32.56 -15.53 11.97
N GLU A 37 -31.52 -15.11 11.25
CA GLU A 37 -30.67 -16.01 10.47
C GLU A 37 -29.84 -16.93 11.38
N LEU A 38 -29.29 -16.38 12.47
CA LEU A 38 -28.51 -17.17 13.43
C LEU A 38 -29.39 -18.17 14.19
N GLU A 39 -30.62 -17.79 14.56
CA GLU A 39 -31.60 -18.70 15.15
C GLU A 39 -32.02 -19.83 14.19
N LYS A 40 -32.11 -19.55 12.88
CA LYS A 40 -32.31 -20.59 11.87
C LYS A 40 -31.16 -21.59 11.83
N VAL A 41 -29.90 -21.14 11.92
CA VAL A 41 -28.74 -22.04 12.04
C VAL A 41 -28.92 -22.94 13.26
N LEU A 42 -29.25 -22.33 14.40
CA LEU A 42 -29.43 -23.02 15.67
C LEU A 42 -30.50 -24.13 15.60
N SER A 43 -31.63 -23.88 14.94
CA SER A 43 -32.70 -24.88 14.75
C SER A 43 -32.46 -25.84 13.57
N GLY A 44 -31.61 -25.45 12.61
CA GLY A 44 -31.42 -26.15 11.34
C GLY A 44 -30.29 -27.18 11.35
N VAL A 45 -29.35 -27.08 12.29
CA VAL A 45 -28.28 -28.07 12.45
C VAL A 45 -28.79 -29.38 13.07
N GLN A 46 -28.10 -30.48 12.78
CA GLN A 46 -28.36 -31.75 13.46
C GLN A 46 -28.05 -31.65 14.96
N ALA A 47 -28.70 -32.48 15.79
CA ALA A 47 -28.49 -32.46 17.25
C ALA A 47 -27.01 -32.64 17.64
N SER A 48 -26.26 -33.47 16.91
CA SER A 48 -24.81 -33.68 17.10
C SER A 48 -23.95 -32.48 16.70
N GLN A 49 -24.49 -31.54 15.92
CA GLN A 49 -23.79 -30.35 15.41
C GLN A 49 -24.18 -29.07 16.18
N ARG A 50 -25.12 -29.18 17.13
CA ARG A 50 -25.63 -28.07 17.94
C ARG A 50 -24.52 -27.26 18.59
N GLU A 51 -23.58 -27.94 19.26
CA GLU A 51 -22.46 -27.30 19.94
C GLU A 51 -21.54 -26.54 18.97
N SER A 52 -21.38 -27.02 17.74
CA SER A 52 -20.60 -26.33 16.71
C SER A 52 -21.26 -25.03 16.25
N ALA A 53 -22.59 -25.03 16.06
CA ALA A 53 -23.34 -23.83 15.74
C ALA A 53 -23.24 -22.78 16.86
N GLU A 54 -23.42 -23.22 18.11
CA GLU A 54 -23.31 -22.35 19.29
C GLU A 54 -21.90 -21.78 19.42
N PHE A 55 -20.87 -22.60 19.25
CA PHE A 55 -19.48 -22.15 19.28
C PHE A 55 -19.18 -21.11 18.20
N LEU A 56 -19.60 -21.33 16.95
CA LEU A 56 -19.38 -20.38 15.86
C LEU A 56 -20.06 -19.04 16.14
N ILE A 57 -21.33 -19.06 16.56
CA ILE A 57 -22.10 -17.85 16.86
C ILE A 57 -21.50 -17.09 18.04
N ALA A 58 -21.14 -17.77 19.11
CA ALA A 58 -20.55 -17.13 20.29
C ALA A 58 -19.21 -16.43 20.00
N ASN A 59 -18.46 -16.89 18.99
CA ASN A 59 -17.08 -16.45 18.77
C ASN A 59 -16.86 -15.64 17.48
N MET A 60 -17.77 -15.69 16.50
CA MET A 60 -17.61 -14.94 15.25
C MET A 60 -17.59 -13.41 15.48
N PRO A 61 -16.92 -12.64 14.61
CA PRO A 61 -16.80 -11.20 14.79
C PRO A 61 -18.11 -10.46 14.52
N PRO A 62 -18.28 -9.22 15.04
CA PRO A 62 -19.53 -8.46 14.88
C PRO A 62 -20.01 -8.27 13.45
N ARG A 63 -19.08 -8.14 12.49
CA ARG A 63 -19.40 -8.06 11.06
C ARG A 63 -20.10 -9.31 10.54
N ASP A 64 -19.71 -10.48 11.04
CA ASP A 64 -20.25 -11.76 10.59
C ASP A 64 -21.59 -12.05 11.27
N LEU A 65 -21.73 -11.73 12.57
CA LEU A 65 -23.00 -11.77 13.29
C LEU A 65 -24.11 -10.99 12.57
N LYS A 66 -23.76 -9.83 12.01
CA LYS A 66 -24.71 -8.92 11.37
C LYS A 66 -25.00 -9.24 9.90
N SER A 67 -24.24 -10.11 9.25
CA SER A 67 -24.32 -10.26 7.78
C SER A 67 -24.40 -11.69 7.26
N LEU A 68 -23.83 -12.69 7.95
CA LEU A 68 -23.83 -14.06 7.45
C LEU A 68 -25.21 -14.69 7.50
N LYS A 69 -25.53 -15.42 6.44
CA LYS A 69 -26.83 -16.09 6.25
C LYS A 69 -26.81 -17.51 6.78
N ALA A 70 -27.99 -18.00 7.14
CA ALA A 70 -28.16 -19.31 7.72
C ALA A 70 -27.60 -20.40 6.81
N ASP A 71 -27.92 -20.36 5.51
CA ASP A 71 -27.50 -21.37 4.53
C ASP A 71 -25.97 -21.48 4.42
N PHE A 72 -25.25 -20.35 4.52
CA PHE A 72 -23.78 -20.34 4.52
C PHE A 72 -23.23 -21.07 5.75
N LEU A 73 -23.69 -20.70 6.94
CA LEU A 73 -23.22 -21.28 8.20
C LEU A 73 -23.61 -22.74 8.35
N LEU A 74 -24.83 -23.11 7.95
CA LEU A 74 -25.30 -24.50 7.92
C LEU A 74 -24.42 -25.36 7.01
N SER A 75 -24.12 -24.86 5.81
CA SER A 75 -23.23 -25.55 4.87
C SER A 75 -21.83 -25.72 5.46
N GLU A 76 -21.23 -24.67 6.03
CA GLU A 76 -19.89 -24.75 6.62
C GLU A 76 -19.81 -25.74 7.79
N ILE A 77 -20.83 -25.76 8.67
CA ILE A 77 -20.92 -26.71 9.79
C ILE A 77 -21.06 -28.14 9.27
N GLU A 78 -22.01 -28.40 8.37
CA GLU A 78 -22.24 -29.73 7.81
C GLU A 78 -20.97 -30.25 7.13
N GLN A 79 -20.34 -29.42 6.31
CA GLN A 79 -19.13 -29.77 5.59
C GLN A 79 -17.97 -30.04 6.58
N ALA A 80 -17.77 -29.24 7.63
CA ALA A 80 -16.71 -29.51 8.60
C ALA A 80 -16.90 -30.86 9.32
N HIS A 81 -18.14 -31.20 9.70
CA HIS A 81 -18.46 -32.49 10.32
C HIS A 81 -18.31 -33.66 9.34
N ASP A 82 -18.75 -33.52 8.11
CA ASP A 82 -18.58 -34.55 7.07
C ASP A 82 -17.11 -34.84 6.78
N ALA A 83 -16.25 -33.80 6.71
CA ALA A 83 -14.81 -33.97 6.58
C ALA A 83 -14.24 -34.78 7.75
N LEU A 84 -14.62 -34.42 8.98
CA LEU A 84 -14.12 -35.10 10.17
C LEU A 84 -14.54 -36.58 10.18
N GLN A 85 -15.80 -36.89 9.86
CA GLN A 85 -16.28 -38.28 9.86
C GLN A 85 -15.56 -39.18 8.85
N LYS A 86 -15.08 -38.61 7.74
CA LYS A 86 -14.36 -39.30 6.67
C LYS A 86 -12.84 -39.35 6.88
N ALA A 87 -12.30 -38.53 7.77
CA ALA A 87 -10.86 -38.45 8.00
C ALA A 87 -10.34 -39.69 8.75
N PRO A 88 -9.18 -40.28 8.33
CA PRO A 88 -8.57 -41.42 9.03
C PRO A 88 -8.20 -41.15 10.50
N TRP A 89 -7.96 -39.87 10.85
CA TRP A 89 -7.53 -39.43 12.17
C TRP A 89 -8.67 -38.86 13.04
N LYS A 90 -9.94 -39.04 12.65
CA LYS A 90 -11.10 -38.44 13.33
C LYS A 90 -11.12 -38.68 14.85
N ASP A 91 -10.76 -39.89 15.28
CA ASP A 91 -10.80 -40.31 16.69
C ASP A 91 -9.64 -39.72 17.51
N LYS A 92 -8.64 -39.12 16.83
CA LYS A 92 -7.50 -38.43 17.47
C LYS A 92 -7.71 -36.93 17.62
N ILE A 93 -8.74 -36.35 17.01
CA ILE A 93 -8.96 -34.91 17.05
C ILE A 93 -9.78 -34.54 18.29
N PRO A 94 -9.20 -33.82 19.28
CA PRO A 94 -9.97 -33.35 20.42
C PRO A 94 -11.07 -32.38 19.98
N LYS A 95 -12.18 -32.35 20.72
CA LYS A 95 -13.34 -31.52 20.39
C LYS A 95 -12.98 -30.03 20.28
N GLU A 96 -12.20 -29.53 21.22
CA GLU A 96 -11.72 -28.15 21.27
C GLU A 96 -10.83 -27.80 20.06
N ILE A 97 -10.04 -28.77 19.57
CA ILE A 97 -9.23 -28.59 18.37
C ILE A 97 -10.12 -28.53 17.13
N PHE A 98 -11.13 -29.40 17.04
CA PHE A 98 -12.12 -29.35 15.97
C PHE A 98 -12.84 -28.00 15.94
N LEU A 99 -13.41 -27.58 17.08
CA LEU A 99 -14.15 -26.32 17.20
C LEU A 99 -13.30 -25.11 16.83
N ASN A 100 -12.04 -25.05 17.28
CA ASN A 100 -11.22 -23.85 17.10
C ASN A 100 -10.35 -23.84 15.83
N ASN A 101 -10.06 -25.01 15.22
CA ASN A 101 -9.05 -25.11 14.17
C ASN A 101 -9.46 -25.95 12.94
N ILE A 102 -10.67 -26.53 12.92
CA ILE A 102 -11.24 -27.17 11.71
C ILE A 102 -12.55 -26.48 11.32
N LEU A 103 -13.46 -26.34 12.28
CA LEU A 103 -14.80 -25.80 12.10
C LEU A 103 -14.84 -24.35 11.56
N PRO A 104 -13.94 -23.42 11.95
CA PRO A 104 -14.05 -22.03 11.50
C PRO A 104 -13.97 -21.90 9.97
N TYR A 105 -14.86 -21.08 9.42
CA TYR A 105 -14.95 -20.76 7.98
C TYR A 105 -13.97 -19.66 7.54
N VAL A 106 -13.18 -19.15 8.48
CA VAL A 106 -12.29 -18.00 8.32
C VAL A 106 -11.08 -18.16 9.26
N ASN A 107 -9.97 -17.53 8.87
CA ASN A 107 -8.75 -17.43 9.64
C ASN A 107 -8.61 -16.04 10.28
N ILE A 108 -8.68 -14.97 9.49
CA ILE A 108 -8.41 -13.59 9.89
C ILE A 108 -9.55 -12.66 9.41
N ASN A 109 -9.20 -11.57 8.70
CA ASN A 109 -10.13 -10.59 8.18
C ASN A 109 -10.46 -10.79 6.68
N GLU A 110 -10.03 -11.90 6.07
CA GLU A 110 -10.17 -12.19 4.65
C GLU A 110 -11.64 -12.20 4.18
N ARG A 111 -11.90 -12.06 2.89
CA ARG A 111 -13.27 -12.19 2.35
C ARG A 111 -13.85 -13.57 2.72
N ARG A 112 -15.13 -13.62 3.10
CA ARG A 112 -15.81 -14.89 3.38
C ARG A 112 -16.14 -15.59 2.06
N ASP A 113 -15.53 -16.75 1.84
CA ASP A 113 -15.69 -17.56 0.63
C ASP A 113 -16.30 -18.93 0.98
N THR A 114 -17.07 -19.51 0.06
CA THR A 114 -17.58 -20.89 0.18
C THR A 114 -16.54 -21.88 -0.37
N TRP A 115 -15.38 -21.96 0.27
CA TRP A 115 -14.23 -22.74 -0.19
C TRP A 115 -14.29 -24.21 0.21
N ARG A 116 -14.93 -24.56 1.33
CA ARG A 116 -14.76 -25.85 1.99
C ARG A 116 -15.11 -27.06 1.13
N LYS A 117 -16.23 -26.99 0.42
CA LYS A 117 -16.67 -28.07 -0.47
C LYS A 117 -15.75 -28.22 -1.68
N ASP A 118 -15.48 -27.13 -2.39
CA ASP A 118 -14.56 -27.11 -3.55
C ASP A 118 -13.18 -27.65 -3.16
N PHE A 119 -12.63 -27.18 -2.05
CA PHE A 119 -11.29 -27.56 -1.61
C PHE A 119 -11.23 -29.02 -1.18
N ARG A 120 -12.26 -29.55 -0.50
CA ARG A 120 -12.32 -30.97 -0.19
C ARG A 120 -12.28 -31.80 -1.47
N GLU A 121 -13.15 -31.50 -2.43
CA GLU A 121 -13.27 -32.25 -3.68
C GLU A 121 -11.96 -32.18 -4.48
N ARG A 122 -11.32 -31.01 -4.52
CA ARG A 122 -10.09 -30.77 -5.27
C ARG A 122 -8.86 -31.39 -4.63
N PHE A 123 -8.77 -31.39 -3.29
CA PHE A 123 -7.54 -31.72 -2.58
C PHE A 123 -7.54 -33.07 -1.87
N ALA A 124 -8.69 -33.72 -1.69
CA ALA A 124 -8.76 -35.07 -1.13
C ALA A 124 -7.87 -36.08 -1.87
N PRO A 125 -7.77 -36.08 -3.23
CA PRO A 125 -6.86 -36.99 -3.93
C PRO A 125 -5.37 -36.75 -3.63
N LEU A 126 -5.00 -35.56 -3.14
CA LEU A 126 -3.60 -35.21 -2.90
C LEU A 126 -3.02 -35.90 -1.66
N ILE A 127 -3.88 -36.32 -0.73
CA ILE A 127 -3.53 -36.94 0.56
C ILE A 127 -3.85 -38.44 0.61
N GLU A 128 -4.08 -39.07 -0.55
CA GLU A 128 -4.33 -40.51 -0.61
C GLU A 128 -3.19 -41.29 0.08
N GLY A 129 -3.55 -42.17 1.01
CA GLY A 129 -2.59 -42.94 1.82
C GLY A 129 -2.06 -42.22 3.07
N ALA A 130 -2.40 -40.95 3.30
CA ALA A 130 -2.04 -40.26 4.54
C ALA A 130 -2.78 -40.86 5.74
N THR A 131 -2.07 -41.07 6.84
CA THR A 131 -2.61 -41.69 8.06
C THR A 131 -2.67 -40.74 9.25
N THR A 132 -1.99 -39.59 9.18
CA THR A 132 -2.00 -38.56 10.23
C THR A 132 -2.21 -37.15 9.66
N PRO A 133 -2.72 -36.19 10.46
CA PRO A 133 -2.85 -34.80 10.06
C PRO A 133 -1.52 -34.19 9.58
N ALA A 134 -0.41 -34.45 10.27
CA ALA A 134 0.89 -33.89 9.91
C ALA A 134 1.36 -34.38 8.53
N GLN A 135 1.26 -35.69 8.28
CA GLN A 135 1.59 -36.28 6.99
C GLN A 135 0.71 -35.69 5.88
N ALA A 136 -0.60 -35.60 6.10
CA ALA A 136 -1.52 -35.04 5.14
C ALA A 136 -1.23 -33.56 4.85
N ALA A 137 -0.91 -32.75 5.87
CA ALA A 137 -0.55 -31.35 5.70
C ALA A 137 0.74 -31.18 4.88
N ALA A 138 1.77 -31.99 5.14
CA ALA A 138 3.00 -31.98 4.37
C ALA A 138 2.73 -32.32 2.89
N MET A 139 1.92 -33.35 2.62
CA MET A 139 1.51 -33.73 1.26
C MET A 139 0.71 -32.63 0.56
N ILE A 140 -0.19 -31.94 1.27
CA ILE A 140 -0.93 -30.79 0.72
C ILE A 140 0.04 -29.67 0.36
N ASN A 141 0.94 -29.27 1.26
CA ASN A 141 1.86 -28.16 1.02
C ASN A 141 2.80 -28.43 -0.18
N GLN A 142 3.20 -29.69 -0.39
CA GLN A 142 3.99 -30.12 -1.55
C GLN A 142 3.24 -29.97 -2.89
N LYS A 143 1.92 -30.18 -2.91
CA LYS A 143 1.14 -30.35 -4.16
C LYS A 143 0.18 -29.19 -4.46
N LEU A 144 -0.29 -28.49 -3.43
CA LEU A 144 -1.33 -27.47 -3.51
C LEU A 144 -0.93 -26.32 -4.44
N PHE A 145 0.16 -25.62 -4.13
CA PHE A 145 0.57 -24.40 -4.83
C PHE A 145 0.94 -24.62 -6.31
N PRO A 146 1.68 -25.70 -6.67
CA PRO A 146 1.87 -26.06 -8.07
C PRO A 146 0.55 -26.36 -8.81
N LEU A 147 -0.39 -27.05 -8.15
CA LEU A 147 -1.69 -27.40 -8.74
C LEU A 147 -2.53 -26.16 -9.04
N VAL A 148 -2.61 -25.24 -8.08
CA VAL A 148 -3.44 -24.04 -8.20
C VAL A 148 -2.72 -22.85 -8.84
N LYS A 149 -1.42 -22.99 -9.13
CA LYS A 149 -0.55 -21.98 -9.76
C LYS A 149 -0.52 -20.65 -9.01
N VAL A 150 -0.65 -20.70 -7.69
CA VAL A 150 -0.51 -19.52 -6.82
C VAL A 150 0.92 -19.47 -6.31
N LYS A 151 1.57 -18.32 -6.43
CA LYS A 151 2.95 -18.09 -5.95
C LYS A 151 3.02 -16.89 -5.02
N TYR A 152 4.05 -16.87 -4.17
CA TYR A 152 4.37 -15.67 -3.41
C TYR A 152 4.63 -14.49 -4.34
N SER A 153 4.13 -13.32 -3.99
CA SER A 153 4.46 -12.06 -4.64
C SER A 153 4.15 -10.88 -3.73
N THR A 154 4.84 -9.77 -3.95
CA THR A 154 4.50 -8.45 -3.39
C THR A 154 3.56 -7.65 -4.30
N GLN A 155 3.31 -8.10 -5.54
CA GLN A 155 2.47 -7.43 -6.55
C GLN A 155 0.97 -7.76 -6.45
N ARG A 156 0.61 -8.64 -5.51
CA ARG A 156 -0.77 -8.96 -5.12
C ARG A 156 -1.58 -7.74 -4.66
N ALA A 157 -2.90 -7.79 -4.84
CA ALA A 157 -3.82 -6.68 -4.56
C ALA A 157 -3.88 -6.27 -3.06
N LYS A 158 -3.84 -7.24 -2.14
CA LYS A 158 -3.81 -7.02 -0.68
C LYS A 158 -3.11 -8.17 0.04
N ALA A 159 -2.71 -7.99 1.30
CA ALA A 159 -1.95 -9.02 2.02
C ALA A 159 -2.83 -10.20 2.49
N ASP A 160 -4.04 -9.90 2.95
CA ASP A 160 -5.05 -10.75 3.59
C ASP A 160 -6.06 -11.33 2.59
N GLN A 161 -5.58 -11.74 1.41
CA GLN A 161 -6.43 -12.35 0.39
C GLN A 161 -7.11 -13.63 0.92
N SER A 162 -8.40 -13.78 0.61
CA SER A 162 -9.11 -15.04 0.77
C SER A 162 -8.57 -16.09 -0.20
N PRO A 163 -8.96 -17.37 -0.04
CA PRO A 163 -8.51 -18.42 -0.95
C PRO A 163 -8.85 -18.11 -2.41
N TYR A 164 -10.09 -17.69 -2.71
CA TYR A 164 -10.47 -17.41 -4.09
C TYR A 164 -9.87 -16.11 -4.64
N GLU A 165 -9.59 -15.11 -3.80
CA GLU A 165 -8.79 -13.94 -4.23
C GLU A 165 -7.36 -14.34 -4.63
N SER A 166 -6.76 -15.28 -3.91
CA SER A 166 -5.43 -15.83 -4.22
C SER A 166 -5.46 -16.68 -5.48
N LEU A 167 -6.46 -17.56 -5.63
CA LEU A 167 -6.65 -18.37 -6.85
C LEU A 167 -6.88 -17.51 -8.10
N GLN A 168 -7.71 -16.47 -7.98
CA GLN A 168 -8.05 -15.61 -9.11
C GLN A 168 -6.84 -14.82 -9.64
N SER A 169 -5.99 -14.33 -8.73
CA SER A 169 -4.82 -13.53 -9.11
C SER A 169 -3.59 -14.39 -9.46
N GLY A 170 -3.52 -15.63 -8.98
CA GLY A 170 -2.31 -16.46 -9.05
C GLY A 170 -1.16 -15.95 -8.18
N LEU A 171 -1.39 -14.91 -7.36
CA LEU A 171 -0.40 -14.23 -6.55
C LEU A 171 -0.92 -14.07 -5.12
N ALA A 172 -0.05 -14.30 -4.14
CA ALA A 172 -0.41 -14.11 -2.74
C ALA A 172 0.78 -13.61 -1.90
N SER A 173 0.51 -12.95 -0.78
CA SER A 173 1.51 -12.71 0.26
C SER A 173 1.71 -13.97 1.13
N CYS A 174 2.67 -13.98 2.05
CA CYS A 174 2.79 -15.06 3.05
C CYS A 174 1.50 -15.25 3.87
N THR A 175 0.76 -14.16 4.10
CA THR A 175 -0.56 -14.20 4.75
C THR A 175 -1.58 -14.91 3.87
N GLY A 176 -1.71 -14.53 2.59
CA GLY A 176 -2.65 -15.18 1.65
C GLY A 176 -2.31 -16.64 1.37
N LEU A 177 -1.01 -16.99 1.24
CA LEU A 177 -0.57 -18.38 1.10
C LEU A 177 -0.92 -19.20 2.34
N SER A 178 -0.74 -18.64 3.54
CA SER A 178 -1.10 -19.31 4.79
C SER A 178 -2.60 -19.55 4.91
N VAL A 179 -3.43 -18.55 4.59
CA VAL A 179 -4.90 -18.70 4.53
C VAL A 179 -5.29 -19.82 3.56
N LEU A 180 -4.73 -19.82 2.35
CA LEU A 180 -5.01 -20.84 1.33
C LEU A 180 -4.61 -22.26 1.80
N LEU A 181 -3.45 -22.42 2.43
CA LEU A 181 -3.01 -23.71 2.98
C LEU A 181 -3.90 -24.18 4.14
N ILE A 182 -4.24 -23.27 5.06
CA ILE A 182 -5.11 -23.60 6.20
C ILE A 182 -6.50 -24.05 5.71
N ASP A 183 -7.08 -23.34 4.75
CA ASP A 183 -8.41 -23.68 4.23
C ASP A 183 -8.38 -25.01 3.46
N ALA A 184 -7.30 -25.28 2.72
CA ALA A 184 -7.10 -26.61 2.13
C ALA A 184 -7.03 -27.69 3.22
N CYS A 185 -6.24 -27.49 4.28
CA CYS A 185 -6.15 -28.41 5.42
C CYS A 185 -7.52 -28.62 6.10
N ARG A 186 -8.23 -27.55 6.45
CA ARG A 186 -9.51 -27.59 7.16
C ARG A 186 -10.63 -28.22 6.34
N SER A 187 -10.58 -28.13 5.01
CA SER A 187 -11.52 -28.81 4.11
C SER A 187 -11.45 -30.34 4.20
N LEU A 188 -10.29 -30.86 4.61
CA LEU A 188 -9.94 -32.27 4.79
C LEU A 188 -9.87 -32.69 6.26
N ALA A 189 -10.39 -31.86 7.17
CA ALA A 189 -10.34 -32.07 8.62
C ALA A 189 -8.93 -32.22 9.21
N ILE A 190 -7.93 -31.60 8.59
CA ILE A 190 -6.60 -31.40 9.18
C ILE A 190 -6.67 -30.13 10.03
N PRO A 191 -6.48 -30.18 11.36
CA PRO A 191 -6.55 -28.98 12.19
C PRO A 191 -5.34 -28.09 11.93
N ALA A 192 -5.63 -26.86 11.51
CA ALA A 192 -4.62 -25.88 11.10
C ALA A 192 -5.00 -24.48 11.59
N ARG A 193 -3.99 -23.66 11.91
CA ARG A 193 -4.17 -22.28 12.34
C ARG A 193 -3.10 -21.33 11.81
N PHE A 194 -3.50 -20.08 11.69
CA PHE A 194 -2.65 -18.99 11.24
C PHE A 194 -1.71 -18.54 12.36
N VAL A 195 -0.44 -18.37 12.03
CA VAL A 195 0.60 -17.91 12.96
C VAL A 195 1.39 -16.79 12.31
N GLY A 196 1.86 -15.84 13.11
CA GLY A 196 2.75 -14.81 12.60
C GLY A 196 3.48 -14.04 13.68
N THR A 197 4.51 -13.33 13.24
CA THR A 197 5.19 -12.30 14.03
C THR A 197 4.97 -10.93 13.39
N PRO A 198 4.63 -9.89 14.18
CA PRO A 198 4.42 -8.55 13.65
C PRO A 198 5.71 -7.90 13.14
N LEU A 199 6.84 -8.27 13.75
CA LEU A 199 8.17 -7.81 13.40
C LEU A 199 9.21 -8.76 14.01
N TRP A 200 10.07 -9.37 13.19
CA TRP A 200 11.20 -10.17 13.67
C TRP A 200 12.06 -9.39 14.68
N SER A 201 12.70 -10.08 15.62
CA SER A 201 13.56 -9.46 16.66
C SER A 201 14.75 -8.67 16.10
N ASP A 202 15.14 -8.93 14.86
CA ASP A 202 16.18 -8.21 14.11
C ASP A 202 15.63 -7.04 13.27
N ASN A 203 14.33 -6.74 13.38
CA ASN A 203 13.59 -5.72 12.64
C ASN A 203 13.48 -5.96 11.11
N SER A 204 13.70 -7.18 10.64
CA SER A 204 13.67 -7.50 9.19
C SER A 204 12.28 -7.49 8.55
N GLY A 205 11.20 -7.35 9.32
CA GLY A 205 9.83 -7.28 8.83
C GLY A 205 8.91 -8.28 9.53
N ASN A 206 7.68 -8.42 9.04
CA ASN A 206 6.72 -9.43 9.52
C ASN A 206 6.84 -10.73 8.71
N HIS A 207 6.23 -11.79 9.22
CA HIS A 207 6.01 -13.02 8.47
C HIS A 207 4.86 -13.82 9.08
N SER A 208 4.18 -14.60 8.24
CA SER A 208 3.05 -15.45 8.61
C SER A 208 3.23 -16.85 8.04
N TRP A 209 2.85 -17.86 8.82
CA TRP A 209 2.96 -19.28 8.47
C TRP A 209 1.83 -20.09 9.12
N VAL A 210 1.90 -21.42 9.01
CA VAL A 210 0.84 -22.32 9.45
C VAL A 210 1.32 -23.25 10.55
N GLU A 211 0.49 -23.41 11.58
CA GLU A 211 0.61 -24.49 12.55
C GLU A 211 -0.43 -25.58 12.31
N ILE A 212 -0.01 -26.84 12.38
CA ILE A 212 -0.80 -28.06 12.18
C ILE A 212 -0.82 -28.85 13.47
N TRP A 213 -1.99 -29.34 13.88
CA TRP A 213 -2.13 -30.18 15.06
C TRP A 213 -2.07 -31.66 14.71
N ASP A 214 -1.15 -32.40 15.33
CA ASP A 214 -1.06 -33.87 15.32
C ASP A 214 -0.52 -34.33 16.67
N ASP A 215 -1.42 -34.54 17.66
CA ASP A 215 -1.16 -34.68 19.11
C ASP A 215 -0.47 -33.47 19.78
N SER A 216 0.28 -32.69 19.02
CA SER A 216 0.89 -31.42 19.40
C SER A 216 0.90 -30.45 18.21
N TRP A 217 1.24 -29.18 18.46
CA TRP A 217 1.34 -28.17 17.41
C TRP A 217 2.71 -28.24 16.71
N HIS A 218 2.68 -28.55 15.43
CA HIS A 218 3.80 -28.50 14.49
C HIS A 218 3.65 -27.29 13.56
N PHE A 219 4.71 -26.83 12.88
CA PHE A 219 4.63 -25.70 11.95
C PHE A 219 5.21 -26.01 10.56
N THR A 220 4.76 -25.25 9.56
CA THR A 220 5.29 -25.26 8.20
C THR A 220 5.08 -23.91 7.52
N GLY A 221 5.99 -23.54 6.62
CA GLY A 221 5.81 -22.37 5.75
C GLY A 221 4.86 -22.68 4.60
N ALA A 222 4.01 -21.74 4.22
CA ALA A 222 3.05 -21.94 3.12
C ALA A 222 3.74 -21.77 1.77
N ALA A 223 3.61 -22.76 0.88
CA ALA A 223 4.34 -22.88 -0.39
C ALA A 223 5.86 -23.12 -0.21
N GLU A 224 6.26 -23.59 0.96
CA GLU A 224 7.64 -23.86 1.35
C GLU A 224 7.80 -25.29 1.89
N PRO A 225 7.47 -26.33 1.10
CA PRO A 225 7.44 -27.70 1.59
C PRO A 225 8.85 -28.21 1.96
N SER A 226 8.94 -28.84 3.13
CA SER A 226 10.14 -29.50 3.67
C SER A 226 10.12 -31.02 3.46
N GLY A 227 9.65 -31.46 2.30
CA GLY A 227 9.33 -32.86 2.05
C GLY A 227 8.20 -33.33 2.97
N ASP A 228 8.36 -34.49 3.60
CA ASP A 228 7.36 -35.08 4.49
C ASP A 228 7.47 -34.61 5.95
N GLN A 229 8.38 -33.69 6.23
CA GLN A 229 8.64 -33.19 7.58
C GLN A 229 7.89 -31.88 7.85
N LEU A 230 7.32 -31.76 9.05
CA LEU A 230 6.96 -30.48 9.65
C LEU A 230 8.09 -30.02 10.59
N ASP A 231 7.94 -28.84 11.18
CA ASP A 231 8.91 -28.20 12.07
C ASP A 231 10.26 -27.90 11.40
N GLN A 232 10.25 -27.81 10.08
CA GLN A 232 11.39 -27.42 9.25
C GLN A 232 10.97 -26.23 8.39
N ALA A 233 11.59 -25.09 8.63
CA ALA A 233 11.34 -23.86 7.89
C ALA A 233 12.57 -22.96 7.92
N TRP A 234 12.73 -22.11 6.91
CA TRP A 234 13.87 -21.20 6.81
C TRP A 234 13.89 -20.17 7.96
N PHE A 235 12.73 -19.87 8.55
CA PHE A 235 12.57 -18.83 9.57
C PHE A 235 12.85 -19.29 11.01
N ILE A 236 13.13 -20.57 11.27
CA ILE A 236 13.23 -21.10 12.65
C ILE A 236 14.31 -20.37 13.45
N GLY A 237 15.46 -20.08 12.83
CA GLY A 237 16.54 -19.34 13.49
C GLY A 237 16.16 -17.91 13.90
N ARG A 238 15.22 -17.27 13.19
CA ARG A 238 14.67 -15.96 13.60
C ARG A 238 13.60 -16.14 14.67
N ALA A 239 12.71 -17.10 14.48
CA ALA A 239 11.63 -17.40 15.41
C ALA A 239 12.13 -17.80 16.81
N SER A 240 13.29 -18.47 16.90
CA SER A 240 13.91 -18.82 18.19
C SER A 240 14.43 -17.62 18.98
N THR A 241 14.58 -16.46 18.33
CA THR A 241 14.99 -15.20 18.96
C THR A 241 13.83 -14.28 19.32
N ALA A 242 12.59 -14.73 19.12
CA ALA A 242 11.38 -13.97 19.44
C ALA A 242 11.33 -13.59 20.93
N LYS A 243 10.71 -12.45 21.22
CA LYS A 243 10.65 -11.89 22.58
C LYS A 243 9.22 -11.98 23.10
N ARG A 244 8.97 -12.92 24.03
CA ARG A 244 7.62 -13.25 24.53
C ARG A 244 6.83 -12.03 25.00
N ASP A 245 7.48 -11.15 25.77
CA ASP A 245 6.84 -10.02 26.44
C ASP A 245 6.88 -8.72 25.61
N ASP A 246 7.39 -8.78 24.39
CA ASP A 246 7.39 -7.65 23.45
C ASP A 246 6.32 -7.85 22.38
N LEU A 247 5.29 -7.01 22.40
CA LEU A 247 4.14 -7.13 21.49
C LEU A 247 4.52 -7.08 20.00
N LYS A 248 5.65 -6.46 19.65
CA LYS A 248 6.12 -6.39 18.25
C LYS A 248 6.91 -7.63 17.85
N HIS A 249 7.62 -8.24 18.79
CA HIS A 249 8.60 -9.30 18.53
C HIS A 249 8.20 -10.68 19.05
N ALA A 250 7.01 -10.81 19.64
CA ALA A 250 6.39 -12.07 19.99
C ALA A 250 5.83 -12.78 18.76
N ILE A 251 5.46 -14.05 18.94
CA ILE A 251 4.78 -14.87 17.94
C ILE A 251 3.38 -15.21 18.45
N TYR A 252 2.39 -14.96 17.59
CA TYR A 252 0.98 -15.15 17.89
C TYR A 252 0.39 -16.20 16.96
N ALA A 253 -0.46 -17.07 17.50
CA ALA A 253 -1.33 -17.92 16.70
C ALA A 253 -2.77 -17.43 16.84
N VAL A 254 -3.49 -17.34 15.74
CA VAL A 254 -4.90 -16.97 15.73
C VAL A 254 -5.72 -18.01 16.48
N SER A 255 -6.72 -17.53 17.22
CA SER A 255 -7.77 -18.33 17.83
C SER A 255 -9.12 -17.83 17.36
N PHE A 256 -9.99 -18.72 16.91
CA PHE A 256 -11.37 -18.36 16.62
C PHE A 256 -12.14 -18.15 17.93
N GLN A 257 -11.91 -19.01 18.92
CA GLN A 257 -12.33 -18.80 20.29
C GLN A 257 -11.75 -17.50 20.81
N ARG A 258 -12.60 -16.67 21.42
CA ARG A 258 -12.17 -15.38 21.98
C ARG A 258 -11.15 -15.56 23.09
N THR A 259 -10.12 -14.74 23.06
CA THR A 259 -9.07 -14.69 24.10
C THR A 259 -8.79 -13.23 24.47
N PRO A 260 -8.12 -12.97 25.62
CA PRO A 260 -7.71 -11.61 25.98
C PRO A 260 -6.66 -11.00 25.04
N LEU A 261 -5.96 -11.83 24.28
CA LEU A 261 -4.91 -11.40 23.35
C LEU A 261 -5.49 -11.24 21.95
N ARG A 262 -5.11 -10.15 21.29
CA ARG A 262 -5.50 -9.86 19.90
C ARG A 262 -4.36 -10.23 18.97
N PHE A 263 -4.71 -10.75 17.79
CA PHE A 263 -3.71 -10.96 16.75
C PHE A 263 -3.25 -9.60 16.20
N PRO A 264 -1.94 -9.29 16.15
CA PRO A 264 -1.49 -7.99 15.64
C PRO A 264 -1.58 -7.94 14.11
N MET A 265 -2.64 -7.29 13.62
CA MET A 265 -2.95 -7.15 12.20
C MET A 265 -2.06 -6.09 11.54
N VAL A 266 -0.85 -6.48 11.14
CA VAL A 266 0.16 -5.53 10.62
C VAL A 266 -0.22 -4.83 9.31
N TRP A 267 -1.16 -5.39 8.54
CA TRP A 267 -1.71 -4.79 7.32
C TRP A 267 -2.94 -3.91 7.57
N ASP A 268 -3.64 -4.08 8.69
CA ASP A 268 -4.77 -3.24 9.09
C ASP A 268 -4.89 -3.22 10.62
N ARG A 269 -4.24 -2.22 11.24
CA ARG A 269 -4.17 -2.10 12.70
C ARG A 269 -5.49 -1.66 13.35
N SER A 270 -6.48 -1.28 12.55
CA SER A 270 -7.82 -0.94 13.06
C SER A 270 -8.61 -2.19 13.47
N ILE A 271 -8.21 -3.36 12.96
CA ILE A 271 -8.88 -4.63 13.24
C ILE A 271 -8.46 -5.14 14.61
N ASP A 272 -9.43 -5.17 15.52
CA ASP A 272 -9.19 -5.48 16.92
C ASP A 272 -10.02 -6.67 17.44
N TYR A 273 -10.76 -7.32 16.53
CA TYR A 273 -11.68 -8.43 16.83
C TYR A 273 -11.11 -9.82 16.54
N ILE A 274 -9.87 -9.94 16.06
CA ILE A 274 -9.21 -11.23 15.81
C ILE A 274 -8.47 -11.66 17.08
N SER A 275 -8.90 -12.78 17.66
CA SER A 275 -8.29 -13.31 18.89
C SER A 275 -7.03 -14.12 18.60
N ALA A 276 -6.13 -14.19 19.58
CA ALA A 276 -4.86 -14.89 19.45
C ALA A 276 -4.40 -15.54 20.76
N VAL A 277 -3.43 -16.43 20.65
CA VAL A 277 -2.65 -16.94 21.77
C VAL A 277 -1.17 -16.66 21.51
N ASN A 278 -0.43 -16.28 22.55
CA ASN A 278 1.02 -16.13 22.45
C ASN A 278 1.66 -17.51 22.43
N VAL A 279 2.37 -17.82 21.34
CA VAL A 279 3.02 -19.12 21.11
C VAL A 279 4.54 -19.00 21.04
N THR A 280 5.09 -17.85 21.44
CA THR A 280 6.54 -17.55 21.38
C THR A 280 7.39 -18.67 21.94
N ASP A 281 7.01 -19.20 23.10
CA ASP A 281 7.79 -20.22 23.81
C ASP A 281 7.97 -21.50 22.98
N ARG A 282 7.01 -21.82 22.11
CA ARG A 282 7.14 -22.98 21.21
C ARG A 282 8.39 -22.81 20.35
N TYR A 283 8.61 -21.62 19.81
CA TYR A 283 9.70 -21.35 18.88
C TYR A 283 11.04 -21.15 19.59
N THR A 284 11.04 -20.49 20.75
CA THR A 284 12.26 -20.31 21.55
C THR A 284 12.74 -21.64 22.15
N ASN A 285 11.84 -22.61 22.38
CA ASN A 285 12.16 -23.91 22.96
C ASN A 285 12.59 -24.99 21.94
N ILE A 286 12.46 -24.75 20.62
CA ILE A 286 12.93 -25.70 19.57
C ILE A 286 14.45 -25.97 19.68
N GLY A 287 15.18 -25.12 20.41
CA GLY A 287 16.56 -25.42 20.80
C GLY A 287 17.56 -25.29 19.65
N LEU A 288 17.26 -24.47 18.65
CA LEU A 288 18.19 -24.13 17.57
C LEU A 288 19.35 -23.34 18.17
N LYS A 289 20.38 -24.08 18.63
CA LYS A 289 21.62 -23.53 19.16
C LYS A 289 22.41 -22.95 18.00
N ILE A 290 22.32 -21.64 17.84
CA ILE A 290 23.31 -20.89 17.08
C ILE A 290 24.68 -21.27 17.67
N PRO A 291 25.66 -21.74 16.86
CA PRO A 291 26.96 -22.11 17.39
C PRO A 291 27.57 -20.97 18.21
N GLU A 292 28.10 -21.27 19.40
CA GLU A 292 28.66 -20.26 20.30
C GLU A 292 29.77 -19.46 19.59
N GLY A 293 29.74 -18.14 19.73
CA GLY A 293 30.66 -17.23 19.04
C GLY A 293 30.34 -16.96 17.57
N THR A 294 29.20 -17.44 17.04
CA THR A 294 28.77 -17.16 15.65
C THR A 294 27.59 -16.18 15.57
N GLN A 295 27.42 -15.57 14.40
CA GLN A 295 26.30 -14.69 14.05
C GLN A 295 25.70 -15.11 12.72
N MET A 296 24.37 -15.04 12.61
CA MET A 296 23.67 -15.29 11.35
C MET A 296 23.95 -14.14 10.35
N VAL A 297 24.50 -14.48 9.20
CA VAL A 297 24.66 -13.57 8.06
C VAL A 297 23.78 -14.04 6.93
N SER A 298 22.86 -13.18 6.49
CA SER A 298 21.97 -13.40 5.36
C SER A 298 22.52 -12.76 4.11
N PHE A 299 22.25 -13.36 2.95
CA PHE A 299 22.75 -12.93 1.65
C PHE A 299 21.60 -12.81 0.67
N ARG A 300 21.58 -11.69 -0.06
CA ARG A 300 20.58 -11.42 -1.10
C ARG A 300 21.27 -10.83 -2.32
N ALA A 301 20.97 -11.39 -3.48
CA ALA A 301 21.34 -10.83 -4.77
C ALA A 301 20.12 -10.12 -5.35
N LEU A 302 20.30 -8.91 -5.87
CA LEU A 302 19.26 -8.07 -6.44
C LEU A 302 19.66 -7.69 -7.87
N ASP A 303 18.70 -7.64 -8.77
CA ASP A 303 18.87 -6.92 -10.02
C ASP A 303 18.95 -5.42 -9.71
N ALA A 304 20.01 -4.76 -10.19
CA ALA A 304 20.23 -3.35 -9.96
C ALA A 304 19.11 -2.47 -10.54
N MET A 305 18.43 -2.93 -11.61
CA MET A 305 17.42 -2.15 -12.35
C MET A 305 16.03 -2.24 -11.72
N SER A 306 15.55 -3.47 -11.56
CA SER A 306 14.20 -3.78 -11.11
C SER A 306 14.12 -3.96 -9.59
N SER A 307 15.26 -4.05 -8.91
CA SER A 307 15.35 -4.48 -7.51
C SER A 307 14.74 -5.87 -7.24
N GLN A 308 14.47 -6.66 -8.29
CA GLN A 308 14.01 -8.05 -8.13
C GLN A 308 15.13 -8.92 -7.62
N ARG A 309 14.80 -9.89 -6.76
CA ARG A 309 15.81 -10.81 -6.24
C ARG A 309 16.26 -11.80 -7.30
N LEU A 310 17.58 -12.02 -7.35
CA LEU A 310 18.23 -12.94 -8.27
C LEU A 310 18.66 -14.23 -7.56
N VAL A 311 18.70 -15.33 -8.33
CA VAL A 311 19.38 -16.55 -7.93
C VAL A 311 20.85 -16.43 -8.32
N ALA A 312 21.71 -16.23 -7.32
CA ALA A 312 23.17 -16.16 -7.45
C ALA A 312 23.81 -17.31 -6.68
N GLY A 313 24.78 -18.00 -7.27
CA GLY A 313 25.72 -18.81 -6.51
C GLY A 313 26.50 -17.91 -5.53
N LEU A 314 26.72 -18.40 -4.32
CA LEU A 314 27.45 -17.70 -3.29
C LEU A 314 28.51 -18.63 -2.69
N LYS A 315 29.72 -18.13 -2.50
CA LYS A 315 30.80 -18.80 -1.78
C LYS A 315 31.40 -17.85 -0.75
N VAL A 316 31.70 -18.37 0.44
CA VAL A 316 32.30 -17.62 1.55
C VAL A 316 33.64 -18.26 1.88
N PHE A 317 34.70 -17.47 1.88
CA PHE A 317 36.07 -17.88 2.20
C PHE A 317 36.57 -17.17 3.45
N ASP A 318 37.36 -17.85 4.26
CA ASP A 318 38.05 -17.23 5.40
C ASP A 318 39.33 -16.49 4.97
N GLN A 319 40.07 -15.92 5.93
CA GLN A 319 41.34 -15.21 5.68
C GLN A 319 42.48 -16.13 5.18
N ALA A 320 42.37 -17.45 5.40
CA ALA A 320 43.31 -18.43 4.84
C ALA A 320 42.89 -18.87 3.42
N ASN A 321 41.86 -18.23 2.85
CA ASN A 321 41.27 -18.53 1.55
C ASN A 321 40.65 -19.94 1.45
N GLN A 322 40.24 -20.52 2.59
CA GLN A 322 39.51 -21.78 2.65
C GLN A 322 38.00 -21.52 2.51
N LEU A 323 37.33 -22.32 1.68
CA LEU A 323 35.87 -22.26 1.52
C LEU A 323 35.19 -22.76 2.80
N VAL A 324 34.37 -21.91 3.43
CA VAL A 324 33.67 -22.22 4.69
C VAL A 324 32.17 -22.37 4.51
N ALA A 325 31.59 -21.79 3.45
CA ALA A 325 30.17 -21.94 3.12
C ALA A 325 29.91 -21.71 1.63
N GLU A 326 28.90 -22.38 1.07
CA GLU A 326 28.42 -22.15 -0.28
C GLU A 326 26.91 -22.39 -0.41
N GLY A 327 26.26 -21.70 -1.36
CA GLY A 327 24.82 -21.84 -1.57
C GLY A 327 24.31 -21.04 -2.76
N LYS A 328 22.98 -20.90 -2.87
CA LYS A 328 22.34 -20.04 -3.87
C LYS A 328 21.36 -19.06 -3.21
N THR A 329 21.42 -17.79 -3.56
CA THR A 329 20.44 -16.79 -3.11
C THR A 329 19.07 -17.07 -3.73
N LYS A 330 18.01 -16.56 -3.10
CA LYS A 330 16.62 -16.82 -3.47
C LYS A 330 16.02 -15.62 -4.21
N ASN A 331 15.14 -15.88 -5.19
CA ASN A 331 14.45 -14.87 -5.99
C ASN A 331 13.09 -14.46 -5.38
N ASP A 332 12.33 -13.61 -6.08
CA ASP A 332 11.06 -13.02 -5.58
C ASP A 332 9.89 -14.00 -5.46
N SER A 333 10.03 -15.24 -5.92
CA SER A 333 9.02 -16.27 -5.66
C SER A 333 9.09 -16.85 -4.24
N PHE A 334 10.12 -16.48 -3.47
CA PHE A 334 10.24 -16.79 -2.04
C PHE A 334 9.80 -15.60 -1.20
N ASP A 335 9.42 -15.85 0.05
CA ASP A 335 9.10 -14.79 1.00
C ASP A 335 10.21 -13.73 1.06
N ALA A 336 9.85 -12.45 1.17
CA ALA A 336 10.78 -11.33 1.17
C ALA A 336 11.85 -11.42 2.29
N ASN A 337 11.59 -12.18 3.36
CA ASN A 337 12.51 -12.42 4.46
C ASN A 337 13.32 -13.71 4.31
N ASP A 338 12.95 -14.59 3.39
CA ASP A 338 13.60 -15.87 3.18
C ASP A 338 14.92 -15.71 2.40
N HIS A 339 16.02 -15.53 3.12
CA HIS A 339 17.35 -15.35 2.53
C HIS A 339 18.22 -16.61 2.68
N LEU A 340 19.17 -16.77 1.76
CA LEU A 340 20.30 -17.67 2.01
C LEU A 340 21.07 -17.13 3.22
N HIS A 341 21.40 -17.97 4.19
CA HIS A 341 22.12 -17.53 5.38
C HIS A 341 23.10 -18.59 5.87
N PHE A 342 24.13 -18.13 6.57
CA PHE A 342 25.14 -18.96 7.24
C PHE A 342 25.44 -18.40 8.63
N TYR A 343 25.90 -19.26 9.53
CA TYR A 343 26.40 -18.86 10.86
C TYR A 343 27.91 -18.70 10.79
N LEU A 344 28.40 -17.46 10.87
CA LEU A 344 29.81 -17.10 10.71
C LEU A 344 30.40 -16.58 12.03
N GLN A 345 31.70 -16.73 12.26
CA GLN A 345 32.36 -16.35 13.52
C GLN A 345 32.30 -14.83 13.73
N GLN A 346 31.89 -14.40 14.93
CA GLN A 346 31.80 -12.99 15.31
C GLN A 346 33.19 -12.33 15.31
N GLY A 347 33.28 -11.11 14.79
CA GLY A 347 34.54 -10.36 14.70
C GLY A 347 35.51 -10.86 13.63
N ALA A 348 35.23 -11.99 12.97
CA ALA A 348 36.03 -12.49 11.87
C ALA A 348 35.72 -11.76 10.55
N LYS A 349 36.70 -11.77 9.63
CA LYS A 349 36.57 -11.23 8.28
C LYS A 349 36.55 -12.37 7.27
N TYR A 350 35.63 -12.31 6.32
CA TYR A 350 35.45 -13.27 5.24
C TYR A 350 35.53 -12.57 3.89
N ARG A 351 35.82 -13.33 2.85
CA ARG A 351 35.71 -12.91 1.45
C ARG A 351 34.53 -13.63 0.84
N VAL A 352 33.56 -12.90 0.33
CA VAL A 352 32.33 -13.44 -0.25
C VAL A 352 32.39 -13.27 -1.76
N GLU A 353 32.10 -14.34 -2.49
CA GLU A 353 31.97 -14.35 -3.94
C GLU A 353 30.51 -14.64 -4.32
N PHE A 354 29.92 -13.76 -5.12
CA PHE A 354 28.63 -13.98 -5.77
C PHE A 354 28.83 -14.29 -7.26
N GLU A 355 28.02 -15.19 -7.80
CA GLU A 355 27.99 -15.53 -9.21
C GLU A 355 26.55 -15.69 -9.71
N ALA A 356 26.09 -14.76 -10.56
CA ALA A 356 24.79 -14.88 -11.22
C ALA A 356 24.92 -14.54 -12.69
N GLN A 357 24.31 -15.37 -13.55
CA GLN A 357 24.16 -15.10 -14.99
C GLN A 357 25.46 -14.64 -15.69
N GLY A 358 26.59 -15.27 -15.34
CA GLY A 358 27.91 -14.99 -15.94
C GLY A 358 28.67 -13.80 -15.34
N GLN A 359 28.10 -13.08 -14.37
CA GLN A 359 28.82 -12.06 -13.59
C GLN A 359 29.33 -12.64 -12.28
N LYS A 360 30.55 -12.23 -11.90
CA LYS A 360 31.15 -12.51 -10.59
C LYS A 360 31.36 -11.21 -9.85
N HIS A 361 31.03 -11.22 -8.56
CA HIS A 361 31.29 -10.12 -7.65
C HIS A 361 31.99 -10.66 -6.41
N GLN A 362 32.91 -9.87 -5.87
CA GLN A 362 33.61 -10.23 -4.64
C GLN A 362 33.62 -9.02 -3.71
N GLU A 363 33.35 -9.26 -2.43
CA GLU A 363 33.46 -8.27 -1.38
C GLU A 363 34.00 -8.87 -0.08
N ASP A 364 34.63 -8.03 0.73
CA ASP A 364 35.08 -8.39 2.07
C ASP A 364 33.94 -8.14 3.08
N LEU A 365 33.64 -9.16 3.88
CA LEU A 365 32.60 -9.16 4.90
C LEU A 365 33.23 -9.19 6.28
N ALA A 366 32.96 -8.19 7.12
CA ALA A 366 33.24 -8.25 8.55
C ALA A 366 31.97 -8.64 9.31
N VAL A 367 32.04 -9.70 10.13
CA VAL A 367 30.89 -10.20 10.88
C VAL A 367 30.74 -9.40 12.17
N ALA A 368 29.67 -8.60 12.25
CA ALA A 368 29.30 -7.82 13.42
C ALA A 368 28.70 -8.69 14.53
N ASP A 369 28.48 -8.09 15.70
CA ASP A 369 27.82 -8.68 16.89
C ASP A 369 26.29 -8.78 16.76
N ARG A 370 25.75 -8.58 15.56
CA ARG A 370 24.32 -8.63 15.24
C ARG A 370 24.08 -9.25 13.87
N SER A 371 22.88 -9.77 13.62
CA SER A 371 22.52 -10.30 12.31
C SER A 371 22.70 -9.25 11.21
N VAL A 372 23.32 -9.63 10.10
CA VAL A 372 23.58 -8.75 8.95
C VAL A 372 22.94 -9.33 7.70
N LEU A 373 22.33 -8.46 6.88
CA LEU A 373 21.95 -8.78 5.50
C LEU A 373 22.97 -8.14 4.56
N VAL A 374 23.62 -8.97 3.76
CA VAL A 374 24.58 -8.57 2.72
C VAL A 374 23.86 -8.56 1.38
N ASP A 375 23.80 -7.37 0.77
CA ASP A 375 23.14 -7.14 -0.51
C ASP A 375 24.17 -7.01 -1.63
N TRP A 376 24.13 -7.93 -2.59
CA TRP A 376 24.80 -7.76 -3.87
C TRP A 376 23.81 -7.27 -4.92
N LYS A 377 24.07 -6.11 -5.53
CA LYS A 377 23.30 -5.62 -6.69
C LYS A 377 24.01 -6.02 -7.98
N ALA A 378 23.50 -7.05 -8.65
CA ALA A 378 23.96 -7.44 -9.97
C ALA A 378 23.30 -6.55 -11.02
N SER A 379 24.09 -5.89 -11.86
CA SER A 379 23.55 -5.14 -13.00
C SER A 379 23.24 -6.13 -14.11
N LEU A 380 21.96 -6.50 -14.29
CA LEU A 380 21.55 -7.34 -15.41
C LEU A 380 21.93 -6.66 -16.73
N LYS A 381 22.90 -7.22 -17.44
CA LYS A 381 23.15 -6.85 -18.83
C LYS A 381 22.10 -7.55 -19.69
N ALA A 382 21.15 -6.80 -20.23
CA ALA A 382 20.59 -7.16 -21.53
C ALA A 382 21.78 -7.24 -22.50
N ASN A 383 21.82 -8.32 -23.30
CA ASN A 383 22.81 -8.67 -24.31
C ASN A 383 23.85 -7.59 -24.65
N ASP A 384 25.13 -7.96 -24.60
CA ASP A 384 26.29 -7.21 -25.05
C ASP A 384 25.97 -6.20 -26.16
N THR A 385 25.61 -5.00 -25.73
CA THR A 385 25.97 -3.79 -26.43
C THR A 385 27.03 -3.15 -25.54
N PRO A 386 28.24 -2.85 -26.06
CA PRO A 386 29.32 -2.37 -25.22
C PRO A 386 28.86 -1.12 -24.48
N SER A 387 28.75 -1.19 -23.15
CA SER A 387 28.86 0.02 -22.33
C SER A 387 30.29 0.50 -22.55
N SER A 388 30.45 1.48 -23.44
CA SER A 388 31.73 2.13 -23.65
C SER A 388 32.20 2.68 -22.30
N ASN A 389 33.26 2.06 -21.78
CA ASN A 389 34.08 2.60 -20.71
C ASN A 389 34.73 3.88 -21.23
N LYS A 390 33.98 4.99 -21.10
CA LYS A 390 34.39 6.40 -20.97
C LYS A 390 33.14 7.27 -21.23
N PRO A 391 33.01 8.45 -20.59
CA PRO A 391 32.16 9.50 -21.12
C PRO A 391 32.47 9.66 -22.60
N SER A 392 31.44 9.56 -23.44
CA SER A 392 31.58 9.87 -24.86
C SER A 392 32.19 11.27 -25.00
N GLU A 393 33.16 11.45 -25.90
CA GLU A 393 33.65 12.78 -26.25
C GLU A 393 32.53 13.68 -26.83
N ALA A 394 31.38 13.09 -27.23
CA ALA A 394 30.23 13.80 -27.76
C ALA A 394 29.36 14.50 -26.69
N GLY A 395 29.51 14.15 -25.40
CA GLY A 395 28.80 14.78 -24.29
C GLY A 395 27.38 14.23 -24.01
N PRO A 396 26.78 14.58 -22.84
CA PRO A 396 25.61 13.89 -22.30
C PRO A 396 24.33 14.02 -23.12
N LEU A 397 24.18 15.09 -23.91
CA LEU A 397 23.02 15.30 -24.77
C LEU A 397 23.05 14.41 -26.02
N GLU A 398 24.22 14.20 -26.62
CA GLU A 398 24.36 13.29 -27.77
C GLU A 398 24.21 11.84 -27.33
N ASP A 399 24.71 11.49 -26.15
CA ASP A 399 24.50 10.17 -25.56
C ASP A 399 23.03 9.91 -25.27
N LEU A 400 22.28 10.91 -24.79
CA LEU A 400 20.83 10.80 -24.63
C LEU A 400 20.12 10.57 -25.98
N LYS A 401 20.50 11.31 -27.04
CA LYS A 401 19.92 11.10 -28.37
C LYS A 401 20.23 9.70 -28.91
N ALA A 402 21.44 9.18 -28.68
CA ALA A 402 21.81 7.83 -29.05
C ALA A 402 21.00 6.80 -28.26
N TYR A 403 20.89 6.99 -26.94
CA TYR A 403 20.08 6.15 -26.04
C TYR A 403 18.61 6.10 -26.45
N LEU A 404 18.01 7.24 -26.82
CA LEU A 404 16.61 7.31 -27.22
C LEU A 404 16.33 6.73 -28.62
N LYS A 405 17.36 6.58 -29.48
CA LYS A 405 17.25 5.89 -30.77
C LYS A 405 17.22 4.36 -30.62
N SER A 406 17.76 3.83 -29.53
CA SER A 406 17.71 2.40 -29.26
C SER A 406 16.30 1.95 -28.91
N PRO A 407 15.85 0.77 -29.39
CA PRO A 407 14.56 0.20 -29.00
C PRO A 407 14.40 0.09 -27.48
N ILE A 408 13.16 0.26 -26.99
CA ILE A 408 12.88 0.36 -25.56
C ILE A 408 13.18 -0.93 -24.79
N ASP A 409 13.05 -2.08 -25.45
CA ASP A 409 13.33 -3.42 -24.93
C ASP A 409 14.83 -3.71 -24.78
N VAL A 410 15.69 -2.92 -25.43
CA VAL A 410 17.15 -3.08 -25.34
C VAL A 410 17.84 -1.97 -24.55
N ARG A 411 17.17 -0.83 -24.32
CA ARG A 411 17.74 0.26 -23.51
C ARG A 411 17.54 -0.02 -22.01
N GLY A 412 18.62 -0.02 -21.22
CA GLY A 412 18.53 -0.08 -19.75
C GLY A 412 17.88 1.19 -19.17
N PRO A 413 17.51 1.26 -17.87
CA PRO A 413 16.95 2.46 -17.28
C PRO A 413 17.89 3.66 -17.43
N LEU A 414 17.27 4.83 -17.64
CA LEU A 414 17.97 6.08 -17.89
C LEU A 414 18.88 6.50 -16.71
N ALA A 415 18.45 6.23 -15.48
CA ALA A 415 19.18 6.59 -14.26
C ALA A 415 20.51 5.84 -14.12
N ASP A 416 20.64 4.66 -14.72
CA ASP A 416 21.85 3.83 -14.66
C ASP A 416 22.86 4.18 -15.76
N GLN A 417 22.47 5.05 -16.70
CA GLN A 417 23.37 5.51 -17.74
C GLN A 417 24.38 6.48 -17.17
N THR A 418 25.66 6.26 -17.44
CA THR A 418 26.75 7.11 -16.92
C THR A 418 26.59 8.57 -17.35
N PHE A 419 26.11 8.82 -18.58
CA PHE A 419 25.83 10.16 -19.08
C PHE A 419 24.70 10.87 -18.32
N SER A 420 23.81 10.13 -17.65
CA SER A 420 22.63 10.72 -17.03
C SER A 420 22.94 11.59 -15.79
N SER A 421 24.06 11.29 -15.13
CA SER A 421 24.54 11.99 -13.93
C SER A 421 25.49 13.16 -14.23
N GLN A 422 25.87 13.35 -15.49
CA GLN A 422 26.74 14.46 -15.90
C GLN A 422 26.02 15.79 -15.78
N ALA A 423 26.76 16.83 -15.40
CA ALA A 423 26.22 18.18 -15.29
C ALA A 423 25.87 18.73 -16.68
N LEU A 424 24.71 19.39 -16.77
CA LEU A 424 24.24 20.03 -17.99
C LEU A 424 24.31 21.56 -17.89
N THR A 425 24.60 22.23 -19.01
CA THR A 425 24.24 23.65 -19.18
C THR A 425 22.72 23.80 -19.22
N LEU A 426 22.22 25.03 -19.07
CA LEU A 426 20.78 25.31 -19.21
C LEU A 426 20.25 24.87 -20.58
N GLU A 427 20.97 25.18 -21.66
CA GLU A 427 20.57 24.82 -23.02
C GLU A 427 20.53 23.29 -23.21
N GLN A 428 21.50 22.57 -22.64
CA GLN A 428 21.50 21.10 -22.66
C GLN A 428 20.35 20.51 -21.86
N ALA A 429 20.03 21.08 -20.69
CA ALA A 429 18.90 20.65 -19.87
C ALA A 429 17.56 20.87 -20.58
N GLN A 430 17.35 22.01 -21.21
CA GLN A 430 16.15 22.30 -22.01
C GLN A 430 16.04 21.37 -23.23
N ALA A 431 17.15 21.11 -23.93
CA ALA A 431 17.17 20.16 -25.03
C ALA A 431 16.87 18.72 -24.56
N ALA A 432 17.42 18.30 -23.42
CA ALA A 432 17.15 16.99 -22.83
C ALA A 432 15.70 16.86 -22.36
N GLU A 433 15.13 17.89 -21.72
CA GLU A 433 13.71 17.94 -21.36
C GLU A 433 12.83 17.72 -22.59
N LYS A 434 13.09 18.47 -23.67
CA LYS A 434 12.34 18.32 -24.92
C LYS A 434 12.40 16.88 -25.45
N LEU A 435 13.58 16.30 -25.54
CA LEU A 435 13.78 14.94 -26.05
C LEU A 435 13.04 13.90 -25.19
N LEU A 436 13.13 14.00 -23.87
CA LEU A 436 12.48 13.07 -22.94
C LEU A 436 10.97 13.23 -22.95
N VAL A 437 10.45 14.46 -23.02
CA VAL A 437 9.01 14.73 -23.12
C VAL A 437 8.45 14.19 -24.45
N ASP A 438 9.11 14.49 -25.57
CA ASP A 438 8.69 14.02 -26.90
C ASP A 438 8.63 12.48 -26.93
N GLU A 439 9.67 11.81 -26.43
CA GLU A 439 9.73 10.35 -26.37
C GLU A 439 8.65 9.77 -25.44
N HIS A 440 8.50 10.35 -24.25
CA HIS A 440 7.51 9.90 -23.27
C HIS A 440 6.11 9.99 -23.86
N MET A 441 5.76 11.12 -24.47
CA MET A 441 4.46 11.34 -25.10
C MET A 441 4.22 10.43 -26.31
N ALA A 442 5.25 10.20 -27.15
CA ALA A 442 5.15 9.27 -28.27
C ALA A 442 4.85 7.84 -27.79
N ARG A 443 5.57 7.38 -26.77
CA ARG A 443 5.38 6.06 -26.16
C ARG A 443 4.01 5.91 -25.51
N LEU A 444 3.57 6.92 -24.77
CA LEU A 444 2.23 6.90 -24.18
C LEU A 444 1.15 6.87 -25.26
N ARG A 445 1.34 7.58 -26.39
CA ARG A 445 0.39 7.58 -27.50
C ARG A 445 0.23 6.18 -28.08
N GLU A 446 1.33 5.48 -28.29
CA GLU A 446 1.30 4.09 -28.75
C GLU A 446 0.62 3.16 -27.73
N ALA A 447 1.04 3.22 -26.47
CA ALA A 447 0.57 2.31 -25.43
C ALA A 447 -0.90 2.51 -25.03
N ARG A 448 -1.45 3.72 -25.18
CA ARG A 448 -2.74 4.12 -24.59
C ARG A 448 -3.80 4.51 -25.61
N SER A 449 -3.48 4.57 -26.91
CA SER A 449 -4.46 4.99 -27.93
C SER A 449 -5.73 4.16 -27.93
N GLU A 450 -5.61 2.85 -27.75
CA GLU A 450 -6.78 1.95 -27.75
C GLU A 450 -7.58 2.06 -26.45
N GLU A 451 -6.90 2.11 -25.31
CA GLU A 451 -7.51 2.35 -23.99
C GLU A 451 -8.33 3.67 -23.98
N PHE A 452 -7.74 4.76 -24.49
CA PHE A 452 -8.40 6.05 -24.55
C PHE A 452 -9.64 6.04 -25.46
N LYS A 453 -9.57 5.34 -26.61
CA LYS A 453 -10.75 5.14 -27.50
C LYS A 453 -11.86 4.35 -26.83
N GLN A 454 -11.51 3.36 -26.01
CA GLN A 454 -12.45 2.57 -25.22
C GLN A 454 -13.05 3.35 -24.04
N LYS A 455 -12.48 4.52 -23.73
CA LYS A 455 -12.92 5.41 -22.65
C LYS A 455 -12.97 4.73 -21.29
N SER A 456 -11.95 3.93 -20.98
CA SER A 456 -11.82 3.26 -19.70
C SER A 456 -10.36 3.08 -19.36
N ILE A 457 -9.91 3.66 -18.24
CA ILE A 457 -8.55 3.47 -17.74
C ILE A 457 -8.52 2.19 -16.90
N GLU A 458 -7.49 1.35 -17.09
CA GLU A 458 -7.23 0.20 -16.23
C GLU A 458 -5.90 0.34 -15.48
N LEU A 459 -5.96 0.35 -14.15
CA LEU A 459 -4.79 0.47 -13.29
C LEU A 459 -4.96 -0.40 -12.05
N GLY A 460 -3.97 -1.26 -11.75
CA GLY A 460 -4.02 -2.12 -10.56
C GLY A 460 -5.20 -3.12 -10.55
N GLY A 461 -5.68 -3.54 -11.73
CA GLY A 461 -6.86 -4.41 -11.87
C GLY A 461 -8.21 -3.72 -11.64
N LEU A 462 -8.20 -2.40 -11.43
CA LEU A 462 -9.40 -1.57 -11.30
C LEU A 462 -9.66 -0.83 -12.61
N LYS A 463 -10.94 -0.72 -12.97
CA LYS A 463 -11.38 -0.03 -14.17
C LYS A 463 -12.09 1.27 -13.81
N MET A 464 -11.69 2.36 -14.45
CA MET A 464 -12.33 3.66 -14.36
C MET A 464 -12.87 4.06 -15.75
N PRO A 465 -14.10 3.65 -16.10
CA PRO A 465 -14.78 4.17 -17.27
C PRO A 465 -14.92 5.70 -17.19
N PHE A 466 -14.89 6.39 -18.32
CA PHE A 466 -15.12 7.83 -18.36
C PHE A 466 -15.97 8.23 -19.57
N GLY A 467 -16.76 9.28 -19.41
CA GLY A 467 -17.43 9.96 -20.52
C GLY A 467 -16.90 11.38 -20.62
N TYR A 468 -16.69 11.89 -21.83
CA TYR A 468 -16.29 13.28 -21.99
C TYR A 468 -16.96 13.95 -23.18
N THR A 469 -17.02 15.28 -23.14
CA THR A 469 -17.51 16.16 -24.21
C THR A 469 -16.54 17.31 -24.37
N VAL A 470 -16.26 17.69 -25.61
CA VAL A 470 -15.42 18.85 -25.95
C VAL A 470 -16.32 20.03 -26.28
N PHE A 471 -16.06 21.17 -25.64
CA PHE A 471 -16.76 22.42 -25.84
C PHE A 471 -15.83 23.48 -26.44
N GLY A 472 -16.39 24.31 -27.32
CA GLY A 472 -15.71 25.46 -27.91
C GLY A 472 -14.52 25.12 -28.82
N GLU A 473 -14.01 26.16 -29.46
CA GLU A 473 -12.80 26.09 -30.28
C GLU A 473 -11.55 25.90 -29.42
N LYS A 474 -10.59 25.12 -29.90
CA LYS A 474 -9.35 24.84 -29.17
C LYS A 474 -8.47 26.11 -29.11
N PRO A 475 -8.08 26.60 -27.92
CA PRO A 475 -7.11 27.69 -27.79
C PRO A 475 -5.71 27.29 -28.28
N ALA A 476 -4.91 28.27 -28.71
CA ALA A 476 -3.55 28.04 -29.21
C ALA A 476 -2.60 27.40 -28.17
N ASN A 477 -2.86 27.61 -26.88
CA ASN A 477 -2.08 27.05 -25.78
C ASN A 477 -2.66 25.76 -25.19
N GLY A 478 -3.64 25.14 -25.86
CA GLY A 478 -4.29 23.92 -25.41
C GLY A 478 -5.63 24.18 -24.70
N ARG A 479 -6.41 23.11 -24.56
CA ARG A 479 -7.75 23.13 -23.96
C ARG A 479 -7.71 23.18 -22.44
N SER A 480 -8.76 23.73 -21.85
CA SER A 480 -9.07 23.52 -20.43
C SER A 480 -9.59 22.09 -20.18
N LEU A 481 -9.38 21.50 -19.01
CA LEU A 481 -9.94 20.21 -18.61
C LEU A 481 -10.73 20.34 -17.31
N TYR A 482 -11.99 19.89 -17.29
CA TYR A 482 -12.85 19.86 -16.12
C TYR A 482 -13.19 18.41 -15.78
N ILE A 483 -12.65 17.91 -14.67
CA ILE A 483 -12.90 16.56 -14.16
C ILE A 483 -14.07 16.63 -13.18
N SER A 484 -15.19 15.99 -13.52
CA SER A 484 -16.46 16.09 -12.80
C SER A 484 -16.89 14.76 -12.18
N MET A 485 -16.69 14.62 -10.87
CA MET A 485 -16.94 13.39 -10.12
C MET A 485 -18.42 13.23 -9.75
N HIS A 486 -18.95 12.03 -9.98
CA HIS A 486 -20.35 11.73 -9.69
C HIS A 486 -20.61 11.51 -8.19
N GLY A 487 -21.85 11.78 -7.77
CA GLY A 487 -22.36 11.43 -6.43
C GLY A 487 -22.70 9.95 -6.26
N GLY A 488 -23.30 9.58 -5.13
CA GLY A 488 -23.64 8.19 -4.80
C GLY A 488 -22.76 7.64 -3.69
N GLY A 489 -22.21 6.45 -3.87
CA GLY A 489 -21.38 5.78 -2.87
C GLY A 489 -22.16 5.03 -1.79
N GLY A 490 -21.60 3.92 -1.35
CA GLY A 490 -22.25 3.01 -0.39
C GLY A 490 -23.57 2.45 -0.91
N ALA A 491 -23.74 2.41 -2.24
CA ALA A 491 -24.98 2.07 -2.93
C ALA A 491 -24.73 1.02 -4.02
N PRO A 492 -25.75 0.27 -4.46
CA PRO A 492 -25.62 -0.66 -5.58
C PRO A 492 -25.08 0.00 -6.85
N ALA A 493 -24.34 -0.75 -7.66
CA ALA A 493 -23.69 -0.25 -8.88
C ALA A 493 -24.65 0.53 -9.79
N GLN A 494 -25.86 0.03 -10.00
CA GLN A 494 -26.88 0.69 -10.83
C GLN A 494 -27.21 2.13 -10.37
N VAL A 495 -27.17 2.41 -9.06
CA VAL A 495 -27.39 3.75 -8.53
C VAL A 495 -26.21 4.65 -8.88
N ASN A 496 -24.99 4.18 -8.64
CA ASN A 496 -23.76 4.94 -8.96
C ASN A 496 -23.62 5.18 -10.47
N ASP A 497 -23.95 4.17 -11.28
CA ASP A 497 -23.94 4.28 -12.73
C ASP A 497 -24.98 5.31 -13.21
N GLY A 498 -26.17 5.35 -12.59
CA GLY A 498 -27.17 6.38 -12.83
C GLY A 498 -26.70 7.80 -12.45
N GLN A 499 -25.98 7.94 -11.33
CA GLN A 499 -25.37 9.21 -10.94
C GLN A 499 -24.28 9.63 -11.94
N TRP A 500 -23.47 8.69 -12.42
CA TRP A 500 -22.47 8.93 -13.44
C TRP A 500 -23.09 9.37 -14.78
N GLU A 501 -24.18 8.73 -15.21
CA GLU A 501 -24.95 9.15 -16.40
C GLU A 501 -25.48 10.59 -16.27
N ASN A 502 -25.92 10.99 -15.08
CA ASN A 502 -26.31 12.37 -14.81
C ASN A 502 -25.11 13.32 -14.85
N GLN A 503 -23.99 12.93 -14.23
CA GLN A 503 -22.79 13.75 -14.12
C GLN A 503 -22.22 14.12 -15.49
N LYS A 504 -22.27 13.22 -16.47
CA LYS A 504 -21.79 13.45 -17.85
C LYS A 504 -22.42 14.65 -18.55
N ARG A 505 -23.60 15.09 -18.12
CA ARG A 505 -24.39 16.16 -18.77
C ARG A 505 -24.76 17.31 -17.82
N LEU A 506 -24.16 17.34 -16.63
CA LEU A 506 -24.59 18.23 -15.55
C LEU A 506 -24.29 19.70 -15.86
N TYR A 507 -23.10 19.98 -16.38
CA TYR A 507 -22.63 21.33 -16.71
C TYR A 507 -22.30 21.47 -18.20
N LYS A 508 -22.24 22.74 -18.64
CA LYS A 508 -21.78 23.13 -19.97
C LYS A 508 -20.62 24.10 -19.82
N LEU A 509 -19.68 24.05 -20.75
CA LEU A 509 -18.54 24.94 -20.81
C LEU A 509 -18.64 25.85 -22.04
N ASP A 510 -18.04 27.03 -21.97
CA ASP A 510 -17.76 27.83 -23.17
C ASP A 510 -16.62 27.20 -23.98
N GLU A 511 -15.60 26.70 -23.28
CA GLU A 511 -14.39 26.10 -23.83
C GLU A 511 -13.87 25.02 -22.86
N GLY A 512 -13.43 23.90 -23.42
CA GLY A 512 -12.66 22.90 -22.71
C GLY A 512 -13.20 21.48 -22.88
N VAL A 513 -12.47 20.53 -22.33
CA VAL A 513 -12.88 19.14 -22.18
C VAL A 513 -13.61 19.01 -20.85
N TYR A 514 -14.85 18.55 -20.88
CA TYR A 514 -15.59 18.14 -19.69
C TYR A 514 -15.57 16.61 -19.61
N VAL A 515 -14.91 16.04 -18.61
CA VAL A 515 -14.84 14.59 -18.38
C VAL A 515 -15.53 14.23 -17.06
N ALA A 516 -16.38 13.21 -17.10
CA ALA A 516 -16.94 12.58 -15.91
C ALA A 516 -16.44 11.14 -15.82
N PRO A 517 -15.49 10.83 -14.91
CA PRO A 517 -15.11 9.46 -14.61
C PRO A 517 -16.19 8.76 -13.77
N ARG A 518 -16.26 7.43 -13.89
CA ARG A 518 -17.01 6.54 -13.02
C ARG A 518 -16.03 5.91 -12.04
N ALA A 519 -16.19 6.15 -10.75
CA ALA A 519 -15.23 5.63 -9.77
C ALA A 519 -15.15 4.10 -9.83
N PRO A 520 -13.98 3.47 -9.65
CA PRO A 520 -13.86 2.03 -9.85
C PRO A 520 -14.71 1.18 -8.91
N THR A 521 -14.98 1.69 -7.70
CA THR A 521 -15.69 0.97 -6.64
C THR A 521 -17.09 1.56 -6.40
N ASN A 522 -17.84 0.93 -5.50
CA ASN A 522 -19.17 1.38 -5.05
C ASN A 522 -19.20 1.65 -3.55
N THR A 523 -18.02 1.73 -2.91
CA THR A 523 -17.87 1.96 -1.47
C THR A 523 -18.36 3.35 -1.10
N TRP A 524 -18.59 3.61 0.19
CA TRP A 524 -19.04 4.92 0.65
C TRP A 524 -17.99 6.01 0.40
N ASN A 525 -16.71 5.62 0.38
CA ASN A 525 -15.53 6.46 0.17
C ASN A 525 -14.89 6.27 -1.22
N LEU A 526 -15.69 5.95 -2.25
CA LEU A 526 -15.22 5.58 -3.60
C LEU A 526 -14.21 6.53 -4.25
N TRP A 527 -14.18 7.80 -3.87
CA TRP A 527 -13.25 8.81 -4.40
C TRP A 527 -12.04 9.09 -3.49
N HIS A 528 -11.98 8.45 -2.32
CA HIS A 528 -10.97 8.66 -1.29
C HIS A 528 -9.89 7.57 -1.36
N GLU A 529 -10.23 6.40 -1.91
CA GLU A 529 -9.38 5.23 -1.95
C GLU A 529 -8.06 5.52 -2.70
N GLY A 530 -6.93 5.04 -2.18
CA GLY A 530 -5.60 5.44 -2.67
C GLY A 530 -5.28 5.10 -4.13
N HIS A 531 -6.07 4.24 -4.78
CA HIS A 531 -5.91 3.97 -6.21
C HIS A 531 -6.44 5.10 -7.10
N ILE A 532 -7.26 6.02 -6.57
CA ILE A 532 -7.85 7.14 -7.31
C ILE A 532 -6.76 8.11 -7.79
N ASP A 533 -5.72 8.36 -7.00
CA ASP A 533 -4.62 9.26 -7.35
C ASP A 533 -3.94 8.86 -8.64
N GLY A 534 -3.53 7.59 -8.74
CA GLY A 534 -2.86 7.05 -9.92
C GLY A 534 -3.78 7.03 -11.15
N LEU A 535 -5.08 6.80 -10.95
CA LEU A 535 -6.08 6.88 -12.01
C LEU A 535 -6.29 8.33 -12.50
N PHE A 536 -6.25 9.31 -11.59
CA PHE A 536 -6.39 10.72 -11.95
C PHE A 536 -5.13 11.27 -12.61
N ASP A 537 -3.95 10.89 -12.14
CA ASP A 537 -2.68 11.16 -12.82
C ASP A 537 -2.73 10.63 -14.26
N ARG A 538 -3.17 9.38 -14.43
CA ARG A 538 -3.35 8.74 -15.74
C ARG A 538 -4.38 9.47 -16.62
N LEU A 539 -5.53 9.84 -16.05
CA LEU A 539 -6.59 10.56 -16.75
C LEU A 539 -6.09 11.91 -17.27
N ILE A 540 -5.39 12.68 -16.43
CA ILE A 540 -4.82 13.98 -16.81
C ILE A 540 -3.79 13.81 -17.94
N GLU A 541 -2.86 12.86 -17.80
CA GLU A 541 -1.86 12.55 -18.84
C GLU A 541 -2.52 12.24 -20.19
N ASP A 542 -3.56 11.41 -20.18
CA ASP A 542 -4.24 10.99 -21.40
C ASP A 542 -4.95 12.17 -22.09
N PHE A 543 -5.60 13.05 -21.33
CA PHE A 543 -6.23 14.24 -21.92
C PHE A 543 -5.22 15.30 -22.40
N VAL A 544 -4.08 15.44 -21.73
CA VAL A 544 -2.95 16.24 -22.25
C VAL A 544 -2.46 15.67 -23.58
N LEU A 545 -2.41 14.35 -23.70
CA LEU A 545 -1.86 13.66 -24.87
C LEU A 545 -2.79 13.61 -26.09
N PHE A 546 -4.08 13.36 -25.87
CA PHE A 546 -5.06 13.06 -26.91
C PHE A 546 -6.00 14.21 -27.23
N GLU A 547 -6.24 15.13 -26.29
CA GLU A 547 -7.13 16.29 -26.48
C GLU A 547 -6.37 17.64 -26.40
N ASP A 548 -5.03 17.59 -26.32
CA ASP A 548 -4.16 18.77 -26.28
C ASP A 548 -4.56 19.71 -25.12
N VAL A 549 -4.83 19.12 -23.96
CA VAL A 549 -5.14 19.85 -22.73
C VAL A 549 -3.88 20.55 -22.21
N ASP A 550 -4.04 21.81 -21.81
CA ASP A 550 -3.00 22.53 -21.07
C ASP A 550 -2.95 21.99 -19.62
N PRO A 551 -1.83 21.39 -19.16
CA PRO A 551 -1.72 20.87 -17.79
C PRO A 551 -1.83 21.95 -16.72
N ASP A 552 -1.78 23.24 -17.09
CA ASP A 552 -2.01 24.36 -16.15
C ASP A 552 -3.46 24.83 -16.10
N LYS A 553 -4.37 24.19 -16.85
CA LYS A 553 -5.82 24.49 -16.90
C LYS A 553 -6.66 23.24 -16.61
N VAL A 554 -6.25 22.47 -15.60
CA VAL A 554 -7.00 21.30 -15.12
C VAL A 554 -7.78 21.69 -13.87
N TYR A 555 -9.09 21.47 -13.89
CA TYR A 555 -10.02 21.83 -12.83
C TYR A 555 -10.69 20.58 -12.27
N LEU A 556 -10.73 20.46 -10.95
CA LEU A 556 -11.36 19.34 -10.26
C LEU A 556 -12.71 19.76 -9.69
N MET A 557 -13.77 19.00 -9.95
CA MET A 557 -15.09 19.28 -9.38
C MET A 557 -15.89 18.02 -9.12
N GLY A 558 -16.91 18.10 -8.27
CA GLY A 558 -17.72 16.95 -7.93
C GLY A 558 -18.94 17.28 -7.10
N TYR A 559 -19.98 16.46 -7.24
CA TYR A 559 -21.27 16.67 -6.58
C TYR A 559 -21.57 15.54 -5.58
N SER A 560 -22.09 15.86 -4.39
CA SER A 560 -22.44 14.90 -3.34
C SER A 560 -21.22 14.07 -2.90
N ALA A 561 -21.22 12.73 -3.03
CA ALA A 561 -20.02 11.92 -2.80
C ALA A 561 -18.84 12.32 -3.72
N GLY A 562 -19.11 12.84 -4.92
CA GLY A 562 -18.07 13.48 -5.74
C GLY A 562 -17.53 14.74 -5.07
N GLY A 563 -18.36 15.50 -4.35
CA GLY A 563 -17.93 16.61 -3.52
C GLY A 563 -17.08 16.16 -2.32
N ASP A 564 -17.42 15.03 -1.69
CA ASP A 564 -16.57 14.39 -0.66
C ASP A 564 -15.17 14.08 -1.25
N GLY A 565 -15.14 13.52 -2.46
CA GLY A 565 -13.91 13.30 -3.22
C GLY A 565 -13.12 14.58 -3.52
N VAL A 566 -13.78 15.70 -3.84
CA VAL A 566 -13.10 16.99 -4.04
C VAL A 566 -12.41 17.46 -2.76
N TYR A 567 -13.08 17.36 -1.60
CA TYR A 567 -12.46 17.72 -0.33
C TYR A 567 -11.18 16.94 -0.06
N GLN A 568 -11.16 15.65 -0.43
CA GLN A 568 -10.06 14.75 -0.15
C GLN A 568 -8.91 14.89 -1.15
N LEU A 569 -9.22 14.95 -2.45
CA LEU A 569 -8.22 15.00 -3.52
C LEU A 569 -7.60 16.39 -3.68
N ALA A 570 -8.38 17.47 -3.53
CA ALA A 570 -7.90 18.81 -3.80
C ALA A 570 -6.70 19.23 -2.91
N PRO A 571 -6.70 19.00 -1.58
CA PRO A 571 -5.55 19.36 -0.74
C PRO A 571 -4.31 18.51 -0.99
N ARG A 572 -4.46 17.20 -1.27
CA ARG A 572 -3.32 16.27 -1.41
C ARG A 572 -2.77 16.15 -2.83
N MET A 573 -3.54 16.56 -3.84
CA MET A 573 -3.13 16.65 -5.25
C MET A 573 -3.17 18.11 -5.77
N ALA A 574 -3.07 19.11 -4.88
CA ALA A 574 -3.23 20.53 -5.22
C ALA A 574 -2.31 21.01 -6.36
N ASP A 575 -1.15 20.39 -6.50
CA ASP A 575 -0.15 20.67 -7.52
C ASP A 575 -0.47 20.08 -8.91
N ARG A 576 -1.63 19.46 -9.07
CA ARG A 576 -2.20 19.02 -10.35
C ARG A 576 -3.25 19.95 -10.91
N PHE A 577 -3.83 20.84 -10.10
CA PHE A 577 -5.03 21.58 -10.46
C PHE A 577 -4.82 23.11 -10.50
N ALA A 578 -5.61 23.76 -11.34
CA ALA A 578 -5.70 25.21 -11.45
C ALA A 578 -6.71 25.81 -10.46
N ALA A 579 -7.83 25.10 -10.24
CA ALA A 579 -8.81 25.38 -9.20
C ALA A 579 -9.65 24.11 -8.94
N ALA A 580 -10.36 24.08 -7.82
CA ALA A 580 -11.30 23.00 -7.52
C ALA A 580 -12.64 23.51 -6.96
N ALA A 581 -13.73 22.80 -7.26
CA ALA A 581 -15.08 23.13 -6.83
C ALA A 581 -15.77 21.94 -6.16
N MET A 582 -16.11 22.11 -4.89
CA MET A 582 -16.86 21.13 -4.11
C MET A 582 -18.34 21.51 -4.12
N MET A 583 -19.21 20.58 -4.54
CA MET A 583 -20.66 20.79 -4.52
C MET A 583 -21.35 19.74 -3.63
N ALA A 584 -22.08 20.19 -2.62
CA ALA A 584 -22.93 19.35 -1.76
C ALA A 584 -22.23 18.14 -1.07
N GLY A 585 -20.93 18.20 -0.87
CA GLY A 585 -20.13 17.17 -0.19
C GLY A 585 -19.83 17.48 1.27
N HIS A 586 -19.12 16.56 1.93
CA HIS A 586 -18.67 16.62 3.31
C HIS A 586 -17.16 16.30 3.38
N PRO A 587 -16.36 17.09 4.13
CA PRO A 587 -14.91 16.95 4.19
C PRO A 587 -14.42 15.76 5.01
N ASN A 588 -15.27 15.21 5.89
CA ASN A 588 -14.91 14.21 6.89
C ASN A 588 -13.74 14.70 7.75
N GLU A 589 -12.63 13.96 7.80
CA GLU A 589 -11.42 14.27 8.56
C GLU A 589 -10.39 15.16 7.82
N THR A 590 -10.63 15.53 6.56
CA THR A 590 -9.63 16.25 5.75
C THR A 590 -9.31 17.64 6.31
N SER A 591 -8.05 18.05 6.14
CA SER A 591 -7.54 19.36 6.49
C SER A 591 -7.49 20.31 5.29
N PRO A 592 -7.90 21.60 5.44
CA PRO A 592 -7.76 22.60 4.37
C PRO A 592 -6.32 23.07 4.15
N LEU A 593 -5.35 22.69 5.00
CA LEU A 593 -4.00 23.26 4.98
C LEU A 593 -3.28 23.09 3.63
N GLY A 594 -3.51 21.95 2.94
CA GLY A 594 -2.93 21.66 1.63
C GLY A 594 -3.47 22.53 0.48
N LEU A 595 -4.58 23.25 0.68
CA LEU A 595 -5.20 24.11 -0.35
C LEU A 595 -4.50 25.45 -0.54
N ARG A 596 -3.38 25.70 0.15
CA ARG A 596 -2.72 27.00 0.19
C ARG A 596 -2.52 27.64 -1.20
N ASN A 597 -2.16 26.84 -2.21
CA ASN A 597 -1.86 27.28 -3.58
C ASN A 597 -2.94 26.89 -4.60
N LEU A 598 -4.07 26.32 -4.15
CA LEU A 598 -5.16 25.87 -5.00
C LEU A 598 -6.43 26.69 -4.69
N PRO A 599 -6.87 27.55 -5.61
CA PRO A 599 -8.18 28.20 -5.51
C PRO A 599 -9.30 27.17 -5.31
N PHE A 600 -10.05 27.30 -4.22
CA PHE A 600 -11.04 26.31 -3.79
C PHE A 600 -12.41 26.93 -3.56
N THR A 601 -13.43 26.45 -4.27
CA THR A 601 -14.83 26.90 -4.08
C THR A 601 -15.72 25.84 -3.44
N ILE A 602 -16.62 26.27 -2.57
CA ILE A 602 -17.62 25.43 -1.89
C ILE A 602 -19.02 25.94 -2.21
N HIS A 603 -19.82 25.08 -2.80
CA HIS A 603 -21.24 25.31 -3.07
C HIS A 603 -22.09 24.33 -2.27
N MET A 604 -22.97 24.86 -1.44
CA MET A 604 -23.80 24.07 -0.54
C MET A 604 -25.24 24.58 -0.51
N GLY A 605 -26.23 23.68 -0.48
CA GLY A 605 -27.62 24.10 -0.27
C GLY A 605 -27.80 24.61 1.17
N GLU A 606 -28.43 25.76 1.36
CA GLU A 606 -28.70 26.30 2.71
C GLU A 606 -29.49 25.31 3.57
N LYS A 607 -30.35 24.48 2.95
CA LYS A 607 -31.17 23.45 3.59
C LYS A 607 -30.58 22.04 3.48
N ASP A 608 -29.34 21.86 3.00
CA ASP A 608 -28.67 20.57 2.98
C ASP A 608 -28.10 20.22 4.38
N GLY A 609 -28.99 19.84 5.28
CA GLY A 609 -28.66 19.51 6.67
C GLY A 609 -28.17 18.08 6.90
N ALA A 610 -28.21 17.22 5.88
CA ALA A 610 -27.75 15.84 6.03
C ALA A 610 -26.26 15.82 6.40
N TYR A 611 -25.89 15.04 7.43
CA TYR A 611 -24.52 15.00 7.97
C TYR A 611 -23.96 16.38 8.34
N ASN A 612 -24.82 17.35 8.66
CA ASN A 612 -24.45 18.73 8.95
C ASN A 612 -23.71 19.44 7.81
N ARG A 613 -23.87 19.02 6.54
CA ARG A 613 -23.15 19.58 5.38
C ARG A 613 -23.19 21.10 5.28
N ASN A 614 -24.37 21.71 5.44
CA ASN A 614 -24.52 23.18 5.43
C ASN A 614 -23.75 23.88 6.57
N GLN A 615 -23.77 23.31 7.77
CA GLN A 615 -23.00 23.83 8.91
C GLN A 615 -21.50 23.64 8.66
N THR A 616 -21.08 22.47 8.18
CA THR A 616 -19.68 22.17 7.85
C THR A 616 -19.14 23.08 6.74
N ALA A 617 -19.94 23.41 5.71
CA ALA A 617 -19.57 24.39 4.70
C ALA A 617 -19.36 25.79 5.29
N THR A 618 -20.16 26.18 6.29
CA THR A 618 -19.97 27.44 7.03
C THR A 618 -18.70 27.40 7.88
N THR A 619 -18.40 26.27 8.53
CA THR A 619 -17.15 26.06 9.27
C THR A 619 -15.94 26.19 8.34
N TRP A 620 -15.96 25.53 7.18
CA TRP A 620 -14.88 25.63 6.19
C TRP A 620 -14.73 27.03 5.61
N LYS A 621 -15.82 27.77 5.38
CA LYS A 621 -15.76 29.18 5.00
C LYS A 621 -14.95 30.00 6.02
N ASN A 622 -15.22 29.81 7.31
CA ASN A 622 -14.53 30.54 8.36
C ASN A 622 -13.06 30.09 8.49
N LEU A 623 -12.78 28.79 8.35
CA LEU A 623 -11.41 28.26 8.37
C LEU A 623 -10.57 28.80 7.21
N LEU A 624 -11.10 28.80 5.99
CA LEU A 624 -10.40 29.34 4.82
C LEU A 624 -10.18 30.84 4.94
N ALA A 625 -11.16 31.59 5.46
CA ALA A 625 -11.01 33.02 5.73
C ALA A 625 -9.94 33.31 6.80
N ASP A 626 -9.90 32.52 7.88
CA ASP A 626 -8.86 32.65 8.91
C ASP A 626 -7.47 32.32 8.36
N LEU A 627 -7.34 31.23 7.59
CA LEU A 627 -6.10 30.85 6.91
C LEU A 627 -5.62 31.95 5.94
N GLN A 628 -6.50 32.45 5.08
CA GLN A 628 -6.19 33.54 4.15
C GLN A 628 -5.84 34.84 4.89
N SER A 629 -6.46 35.13 6.04
CA SER A 629 -6.10 36.32 6.83
C SER A 629 -4.66 36.27 7.38
N LYS A 630 -4.15 35.06 7.63
CA LYS A 630 -2.79 34.79 8.12
C LYS A 630 -1.78 34.65 6.98
N ASP A 631 -2.23 34.25 5.80
CA ASP A 631 -1.45 34.13 4.57
C ASP A 631 -2.24 34.78 3.40
N PRO A 632 -2.20 36.12 3.24
CA PRO A 632 -3.02 36.85 2.28
C PRO A 632 -2.84 36.45 0.81
N ASN A 633 -1.72 35.79 0.49
CA ASN A 633 -1.40 35.30 -0.85
C ASN A 633 -1.81 33.83 -1.07
N GLY A 634 -2.40 33.18 -0.06
CA GLY A 634 -2.83 31.78 -0.09
C GLY A 634 -4.33 31.62 0.17
N TYR A 635 -4.81 30.39 -0.01
CA TYR A 635 -6.18 29.98 0.32
C TYR A 635 -7.26 30.82 -0.35
N GLU A 636 -7.05 31.21 -1.62
CA GLU A 636 -8.07 31.88 -2.44
C GLU A 636 -9.33 31.02 -2.48
N HIS A 637 -10.46 31.57 -2.05
CA HIS A 637 -11.68 30.79 -1.86
C HIS A 637 -12.95 31.56 -2.17
N PHE A 638 -13.97 30.81 -2.57
CA PHE A 638 -15.33 31.29 -2.76
C PHE A 638 -16.29 30.30 -2.10
N VAL A 639 -17.08 30.73 -1.13
CA VAL A 639 -18.01 29.83 -0.44
C VAL A 639 -19.41 30.39 -0.47
N LYS A 640 -20.35 29.62 -1.03
CA LYS A 640 -21.75 30.01 -1.17
C LYS A 640 -22.71 28.95 -0.62
N LEU A 641 -23.53 29.40 0.32
CA LEU A 641 -24.75 28.69 0.70
C LEU A 641 -25.90 29.20 -0.18
N HIS A 642 -26.48 28.33 -0.98
CA HIS A 642 -27.57 28.66 -1.89
C HIS A 642 -28.89 28.73 -1.14
N ALA A 643 -29.42 29.96 -1.02
CA ALA A 643 -30.60 30.26 -0.23
C ALA A 643 -31.81 29.39 -0.62
N GLY A 644 -32.44 28.78 0.37
CA GLY A 644 -33.61 27.92 0.21
C GLY A 644 -33.38 26.59 -0.50
N LYS A 645 -32.16 26.28 -0.97
CA LYS A 645 -31.86 25.06 -1.73
C LYS A 645 -31.54 23.86 -0.83
N PRO A 646 -32.08 22.66 -1.12
CA PRO A 646 -31.70 21.42 -0.45
C PRO A 646 -30.40 20.85 -1.06
N HIS A 647 -30.13 19.56 -0.85
CA HIS A 647 -28.96 18.85 -1.42
C HIS A 647 -28.78 19.07 -2.93
N TRP A 648 -29.89 19.15 -3.67
CA TRP A 648 -29.88 19.56 -5.07
C TRP A 648 -30.08 21.08 -5.18
N MET A 649 -29.10 21.78 -5.75
CA MET A 649 -29.06 23.25 -5.80
C MET A 649 -29.64 23.85 -7.10
N ASP A 650 -30.38 23.07 -7.88
CA ASP A 650 -30.95 23.47 -9.17
C ASP A 650 -29.91 24.04 -10.16
N ARG A 651 -28.69 23.49 -10.12
CA ARG A 651 -27.51 23.93 -10.89
C ARG A 651 -27.08 25.37 -10.64
N GLN A 652 -27.53 26.01 -9.55
CA GLN A 652 -27.03 27.34 -9.20
C GLN A 652 -25.54 27.32 -8.87
N ASP A 653 -25.03 26.19 -8.41
CA ASP A 653 -23.63 25.89 -8.19
C ASP A 653 -22.77 25.95 -9.47
N ALA A 654 -23.38 25.99 -10.67
CA ALA A 654 -22.67 26.15 -11.93
C ALA A 654 -21.91 27.50 -12.05
N GLU A 655 -22.17 28.47 -11.17
CA GLU A 655 -21.37 29.69 -11.08
C GLU A 655 -19.91 29.43 -10.64
N ALA A 656 -19.62 28.24 -10.09
CA ALA A 656 -18.27 27.78 -9.81
C ALA A 656 -17.38 27.75 -11.08
N LEU A 657 -17.96 27.42 -12.24
CA LEU A 657 -17.22 27.20 -13.48
C LEU A 657 -16.53 28.48 -13.99
N PRO A 658 -17.24 29.62 -14.20
CA PRO A 658 -16.57 30.85 -14.59
C PRO A 658 -15.58 31.37 -13.53
N TRP A 659 -15.82 31.10 -12.24
CA TRP A 659 -14.86 31.43 -11.18
C TRP A 659 -13.57 30.61 -11.30
N MET A 660 -13.67 29.27 -11.41
CA MET A 660 -12.52 28.39 -11.59
C MET A 660 -11.71 28.76 -12.85
N LYS A 661 -12.39 29.05 -13.96
CA LYS A 661 -11.76 29.40 -15.25
C LYS A 661 -10.84 30.62 -15.18
N ALA A 662 -10.98 31.48 -14.17
CA ALA A 662 -10.13 32.65 -13.98
C ALA A 662 -8.72 32.29 -13.48
N PHE A 663 -8.50 31.04 -13.04
CA PHE A 663 -7.25 30.60 -12.45
C PHE A 663 -6.46 29.67 -13.36
N THR A 664 -5.15 29.72 -13.22
CA THR A 664 -4.21 28.76 -13.81
C THR A 664 -3.35 28.17 -12.70
N ARG A 665 -2.92 26.92 -12.86
CA ARG A 665 -2.11 26.21 -11.87
C ARG A 665 -0.86 26.99 -11.50
N GLN A 666 -0.65 27.21 -10.20
CA GLN A 666 0.60 27.75 -9.67
C GLN A 666 1.66 26.65 -9.61
N ARG A 667 2.46 26.49 -10.66
CA ARG A 667 3.44 25.39 -10.72
C ARG A 667 4.59 25.53 -9.72
N TYR A 668 5.07 26.75 -9.53
CA TYR A 668 6.23 27.06 -8.68
C TYR A 668 5.86 28.09 -7.61
N PRO A 669 4.94 27.73 -6.68
CA PRO A 669 4.51 28.66 -5.64
C PRO A 669 5.71 29.05 -4.76
N GLU A 670 5.70 30.27 -4.24
CA GLU A 670 6.74 30.74 -3.33
C GLU A 670 6.70 30.02 -1.99
N ARG A 671 5.52 29.54 -1.56
CA ARG A 671 5.35 28.85 -0.29
C ARG A 671 4.49 27.62 -0.47
N ILE A 672 4.92 26.52 0.12
CA ILE A 672 4.21 25.25 0.10
C ILE A 672 3.84 24.87 1.52
N VAL A 673 2.58 24.50 1.72
CA VAL A 673 2.08 23.84 2.93
C VAL A 673 1.69 22.42 2.51
N TRP A 674 2.58 21.47 2.78
CA TRP A 674 2.40 20.07 2.43
C TRP A 674 1.88 19.30 3.64
N LYS A 675 0.56 19.10 3.70
CA LYS A 675 -0.11 18.32 4.74
C LYS A 675 -0.46 16.94 4.19
N GLN A 676 0.06 15.88 4.80
CA GLN A 676 -0.27 14.50 4.46
C GLN A 676 -1.67 14.12 4.96
N ASP A 677 -2.33 13.27 4.18
CA ASP A 677 -3.60 12.61 4.53
C ASP A 677 -3.37 11.12 4.82
N ASP A 678 -4.43 10.34 4.98
CA ASP A 678 -4.40 8.87 5.09
C ASP A 678 -3.78 8.21 3.84
N ILE A 679 -3.97 8.82 2.67
CA ILE A 679 -3.24 8.49 1.45
C ILE A 679 -1.98 9.36 1.35
N ILE A 680 -0.84 8.68 1.50
CA ILE A 680 0.47 9.33 1.58
C ILE A 680 0.98 9.72 0.18
N GLY A 681 1.28 11.00 0.00
CA GLY A 681 1.96 11.54 -1.19
C GLY A 681 3.47 11.65 -0.97
N ARG A 682 4.29 11.34 -1.99
CA ARG A 682 5.76 11.45 -1.93
C ARG A 682 6.35 12.67 -2.63
N ARG A 683 5.52 13.40 -3.38
CA ARG A 683 5.91 14.62 -4.10
C ARG A 683 4.75 15.61 -4.07
N PHE A 684 5.05 16.87 -3.84
CA PHE A 684 4.07 17.95 -3.81
C PHE A 684 4.72 19.26 -4.27
N TYR A 685 4.25 19.82 -5.39
CA TYR A 685 4.88 20.90 -6.14
C TYR A 685 6.36 20.61 -6.43
N TRP A 686 7.26 21.41 -5.87
CA TRP A 686 8.73 21.26 -5.96
C TRP A 686 9.34 20.60 -4.72
N LEU A 687 8.53 20.00 -3.84
CA LEU A 687 8.99 19.18 -2.72
C LEU A 687 8.83 17.68 -3.00
N GLY A 688 9.67 16.87 -2.36
CA GLY A 688 9.51 15.42 -2.30
C GLY A 688 10.23 14.78 -1.12
N THR A 689 10.04 13.48 -0.92
CA THR A 689 10.75 12.70 0.09
C THR A 689 10.76 11.21 -0.25
N ASP A 690 11.93 10.59 -0.18
CA ASP A 690 12.08 9.14 -0.28
C ASP A 690 12.10 8.47 1.12
N GLY A 691 12.30 9.28 2.16
CA GLY A 691 12.29 8.85 3.55
C GLY A 691 10.93 8.36 4.06
N GLN A 692 10.91 7.98 5.33
CA GLN A 692 9.69 7.61 6.05
C GLN A 692 8.83 8.87 6.27
N ILE A 693 7.55 8.77 5.93
CA ILE A 693 6.57 9.84 6.13
C ILE A 693 5.73 9.49 7.37
N PRO A 694 5.79 10.28 8.45
CA PRO A 694 4.90 10.12 9.60
C PRO A 694 3.43 10.31 9.21
N ASP A 695 2.52 9.70 9.97
CA ASP A 695 1.09 9.89 9.80
C ASP A 695 0.72 11.37 9.95
N ARG A 696 -0.08 11.88 9.00
CA ARG A 696 -0.49 13.29 8.93
C ARG A 696 0.67 14.29 9.01
N ALA A 697 1.88 13.95 8.56
CA ALA A 697 3.02 14.85 8.56
C ALA A 697 2.72 16.19 7.87
N LEU A 698 3.27 17.28 8.43
CA LEU A 698 3.26 18.62 7.86
C LEU A 698 4.67 19.02 7.44
N ALA A 699 4.80 19.66 6.29
CA ALA A 699 6.00 20.41 5.90
C ALA A 699 5.61 21.77 5.32
N VAL A 700 6.22 22.84 5.83
CA VAL A 700 6.01 24.22 5.40
C VAL A 700 7.34 24.77 4.91
N VAL A 701 7.40 25.07 3.61
CA VAL A 701 8.64 25.52 2.96
C VAL A 701 8.38 26.80 2.18
N GLN A 702 9.14 27.84 2.50
CA GLN A 702 9.14 29.13 1.81
C GLN A 702 10.36 29.22 0.90
N ARG A 703 10.18 29.82 -0.26
CA ARG A 703 11.22 30.23 -1.20
C ARG A 703 11.23 31.75 -1.31
N ASP A 704 12.41 32.32 -1.28
CA ASP A 704 12.71 33.71 -1.63
C ASP A 704 13.91 33.71 -2.58
N ALA A 705 13.63 33.83 -3.88
CA ALA A 705 14.60 33.68 -4.96
C ALA A 705 15.44 32.39 -4.83
N GLN A 706 16.73 32.54 -4.50
CA GLN A 706 17.73 31.46 -4.33
C GLN A 706 17.76 30.84 -2.93
N LYS A 707 16.92 31.31 -2.00
CA LYS A 707 16.90 30.88 -0.60
C LYS A 707 15.62 30.10 -0.30
N PHE A 708 15.77 28.99 0.40
CA PHE A 708 14.66 28.17 0.89
C PHE A 708 14.70 28.10 2.41
N SER A 709 13.54 28.25 3.04
CA SER A 709 13.35 28.14 4.48
C SER A 709 12.35 27.03 4.76
N VAL A 710 12.81 25.94 5.36
CA VAL A 710 11.95 24.90 5.95
C VAL A 710 11.55 25.40 7.33
N GLU A 711 10.35 25.98 7.41
CA GLU A 711 9.84 26.63 8.61
C GLU A 711 9.33 25.61 9.63
N GLU A 712 8.66 24.57 9.12
CA GLU A 712 8.12 23.46 9.89
C GLU A 712 8.25 22.19 9.04
N SER A 713 8.61 21.06 9.66
CA SER A 713 8.63 19.78 8.95
C SER A 713 8.68 18.61 9.93
N ASP A 714 7.66 17.76 9.87
CA ASP A 714 7.64 16.45 10.51
C ASP A 714 8.43 15.40 9.71
N LEU A 715 8.82 15.72 8.47
CA LEU A 715 9.57 14.81 7.61
C LEU A 715 11.03 14.71 8.06
N LYS A 716 11.54 13.47 8.12
CA LYS A 716 12.95 13.18 8.43
C LYS A 716 13.90 13.55 7.32
N GLU A 717 13.40 13.50 6.09
CA GLU A 717 14.13 13.83 4.87
C GLU A 717 13.22 14.63 3.96
N LEU A 718 13.77 15.67 3.34
CA LEU A 718 13.09 16.52 2.38
C LEU A 718 13.98 16.67 1.15
N THR A 719 13.37 16.65 -0.02
CA THR A 719 13.99 16.96 -1.30
C THR A 719 13.34 18.20 -1.89
N ILE A 720 14.15 19.15 -2.34
CA ILE A 720 13.73 20.32 -3.10
C ILE A 720 14.15 20.08 -4.56
N TYR A 721 13.17 19.99 -5.45
CA TYR A 721 13.40 19.92 -6.89
C TYR A 721 13.50 21.33 -7.48
N LEU A 722 14.38 21.53 -8.45
CA LEU A 722 14.77 22.85 -8.95
C LEU A 722 14.66 22.91 -10.47
N LYS A 723 14.18 24.05 -10.97
CA LYS A 723 14.16 24.38 -12.39
C LYS A 723 14.51 25.85 -12.58
N ASP A 724 15.17 26.15 -13.68
CA ASP A 724 15.61 27.50 -14.01
C ASP A 724 14.48 28.51 -14.25
N ASP A 725 13.24 28.04 -14.35
CA ASP A 725 12.03 28.86 -14.41
C ASP A 725 11.79 29.69 -13.13
N PHE A 726 12.27 29.24 -11.97
CA PHE A 726 12.00 29.90 -10.68
C PHE A 726 13.23 30.06 -9.77
N VAL A 727 14.36 29.48 -10.15
CA VAL A 727 15.68 29.71 -9.53
C VAL A 727 16.73 29.83 -10.64
N ASN A 728 17.95 30.22 -10.31
CA ASN A 728 19.11 30.11 -11.18
C ASN A 728 19.98 28.96 -10.68
N CYS A 729 20.02 27.84 -11.41
CA CYS A 729 20.79 26.66 -10.98
C CYS A 729 22.32 26.85 -11.15
N ASP A 730 22.78 27.91 -11.82
CA ASP A 730 24.22 28.25 -11.91
C ASP A 730 24.69 29.11 -10.73
N GLN A 731 23.78 29.54 -9.86
CA GLN A 731 24.07 30.29 -8.65
C GLN A 731 23.89 29.41 -7.40
N PRO A 732 24.58 29.72 -6.29
CA PRO A 732 24.36 29.00 -5.04
C PRO A 732 22.90 29.08 -4.59
N ILE A 733 22.40 27.94 -4.12
CA ILE A 733 21.12 27.81 -3.40
C ILE A 733 21.45 27.62 -1.93
N ALA A 734 20.75 28.36 -1.06
CA ALA A 734 20.86 28.20 0.38
C ALA A 734 19.55 27.63 0.93
N VAL A 735 19.65 26.64 1.82
CA VAL A 735 18.50 26.08 2.53
C VAL A 735 18.73 26.18 4.03
N ALA A 736 17.80 26.86 4.71
CA ALA A 736 17.75 26.91 6.16
C ALA A 736 16.59 26.05 6.68
N TRP A 737 16.84 25.26 7.71
CA TRP A 737 15.84 24.45 8.41
C TRP A 737 15.66 25.00 9.82
N LYS A 738 14.47 25.52 10.13
CA LYS A 738 14.19 26.25 11.38
C LYS A 738 15.26 27.30 11.72
N GLY A 739 15.73 28.03 10.70
CA GLY A 739 16.77 29.06 10.82
C GLY A 739 18.22 28.57 10.83
N GLN A 740 18.48 27.26 10.88
CA GLN A 740 19.82 26.68 10.75
C GLN A 740 20.14 26.38 9.29
N GLU A 741 21.24 26.89 8.74
CA GLU A 741 21.69 26.52 7.39
C GLU A 741 22.05 25.03 7.34
N VAL A 742 21.35 24.27 6.48
CA VAL A 742 21.56 22.83 6.27
C VAL A 742 22.14 22.52 4.89
N TYR A 743 22.10 23.47 3.96
CA TYR A 743 22.69 23.35 2.64
C TYR A 743 23.08 24.73 2.10
N SER A 744 24.24 24.80 1.46
CA SER A 744 24.68 25.95 0.66
C SER A 744 25.56 25.44 -0.48
N GLY A 745 25.14 25.63 -1.72
CA GLY A 745 25.88 25.13 -2.88
C GLY A 745 25.17 25.32 -4.21
N THR A 746 25.92 25.16 -5.30
CA THR A 746 25.38 25.24 -6.66
C THR A 746 24.85 23.86 -7.09
N PRO A 747 23.54 23.70 -7.34
CA PRO A 747 22.95 22.43 -7.74
C PRO A 747 23.37 22.04 -9.16
N LYS A 748 23.43 20.75 -9.46
CA LYS A 748 23.78 20.25 -10.80
C LYS A 748 22.54 19.85 -11.57
N ARG A 749 22.37 20.42 -12.77
CA ARG A 749 21.37 19.94 -13.74
C ARG A 749 21.77 18.56 -14.25
N THR A 750 20.87 17.59 -14.25
CA THR A 750 21.16 16.21 -14.68
C THR A 750 19.99 15.61 -15.45
N ILE A 751 20.31 14.76 -16.43
CA ILE A 751 19.31 13.98 -17.17
C ILE A 751 18.60 12.98 -16.23
N ALA A 752 19.30 12.46 -15.22
CA ALA A 752 18.72 11.59 -14.21
C ALA A 752 17.58 12.26 -13.44
N THR A 753 17.76 13.50 -12.98
CA THR A 753 16.70 14.25 -12.26
C THR A 753 15.51 14.58 -13.18
N LEU A 754 15.80 14.96 -14.43
CA LEU A 754 14.78 15.15 -15.46
C LEU A 754 13.95 13.88 -15.67
N GLY A 755 14.60 12.74 -15.90
CA GLY A 755 13.95 11.45 -16.09
C GLY A 755 13.14 11.01 -14.87
N GLU A 756 13.68 11.19 -13.66
CA GLU A 756 13.00 10.88 -12.40
C GLU A 756 11.69 11.66 -12.27
N THR A 757 11.73 12.97 -12.50
CA THR A 757 10.62 13.89 -12.25
C THR A 757 9.58 13.89 -13.36
N LEU A 758 9.97 13.55 -14.60
CA LEU A 758 9.06 13.37 -15.73
C LEU A 758 8.17 12.11 -15.58
N ARG A 759 8.52 11.15 -14.71
CA ARG A 759 7.67 9.96 -14.45
C ARG A 759 6.26 10.28 -13.96
N ARG A 760 6.00 11.50 -13.53
CA ARG A 760 4.67 12.02 -13.18
C ARG A 760 3.80 12.42 -14.39
N GLY A 761 4.36 12.29 -15.61
CA GLY A 761 3.69 12.51 -16.89
C GLY A 761 3.24 13.94 -17.16
N ASP A 762 3.71 14.92 -16.39
CA ASP A 762 3.48 16.33 -16.66
C ASP A 762 4.58 16.88 -17.57
N PRO A 763 4.29 17.21 -18.84
CA PRO A 763 5.29 17.69 -19.79
C PRO A 763 5.89 19.05 -19.40
N LYS A 764 5.24 19.81 -18.50
CA LYS A 764 5.74 21.09 -17.97
C LYS A 764 6.27 20.96 -16.54
N GLY A 765 6.16 19.78 -15.93
CA GLY A 765 6.43 19.51 -14.52
C GLY A 765 7.74 18.76 -14.24
N ALA A 766 8.64 18.63 -15.22
CA ALA A 766 9.98 18.07 -14.99
C ALA A 766 10.92 19.12 -14.36
N TYR A 767 11.87 18.66 -13.53
CA TYR A 767 12.87 19.48 -12.86
C TYR A 767 14.28 19.09 -13.30
N PHE A 768 15.20 20.06 -13.28
CA PHE A 768 16.56 19.87 -13.79
C PHE A 768 17.53 19.40 -12.73
N ALA A 769 17.34 19.84 -11.48
CA ALA A 769 18.21 19.53 -10.36
C ALA A 769 17.40 19.22 -9.09
N LYS A 770 18.06 18.65 -8.09
CA LYS A 770 17.47 18.40 -6.78
C LYS A 770 18.48 18.57 -5.66
N ILE A 771 18.01 18.95 -4.49
CA ILE A 771 18.76 18.99 -3.23
C ILE A 771 18.01 18.12 -2.24
N THR A 772 18.67 17.18 -1.59
CA THR A 772 18.08 16.32 -0.55
C THR A 772 18.78 16.59 0.78
N MET A 773 18.00 16.78 1.84
CA MET A 773 18.46 17.16 3.17
C MET A 773 17.73 16.38 4.25
N LYS A 774 18.40 16.15 5.37
CA LYS A 774 17.84 15.45 6.54
C LYS A 774 17.55 16.44 7.66
N ASN A 775 16.55 16.13 8.48
CA ASN A 775 16.19 16.95 9.63
C ASN A 775 17.38 17.00 10.62
N PRO A 776 17.92 18.20 10.92
CA PRO A 776 19.11 18.33 11.77
C PRO A 776 18.89 17.89 13.23
N GLU A 777 17.65 17.89 13.74
CA GLU A 777 17.32 17.50 15.12
C GLU A 777 17.52 15.99 15.38
N GLU A 778 17.46 15.12 14.35
CA GLU A 778 17.75 13.69 14.52
C GLU A 778 19.26 13.38 14.57
N SER A 779 20.11 14.26 14.03
CA SER A 779 21.58 14.09 14.03
C SER A 779 22.22 14.24 15.41
N VAL A 780 21.51 14.84 16.38
CA VAL A 780 21.99 15.10 17.75
C VAL A 780 21.60 13.96 18.72
N SER A 781 20.77 13.02 18.27
CA SER A 781 20.33 11.83 19.01
C SER A 781 21.17 10.58 18.63
N LYS A 782 22.48 10.64 18.84
CA LYS A 782 23.37 9.47 18.75
C LYS A 782 24.27 9.35 19.96
#